data_AF-A0A937XKK5-F1
#
_entry.id   AF-A0A937XKK5-F1
#
_cell.length_a   1.000
_cell.length_b   1.000
_cell.length_c   1.000
_cell.angle_alpha   90.00
_cell.angle_beta   90.00
_cell.angle_gamma   90.00
#
_symmetry.space_group_name_H-M   'P 1'
#
loop_
_entity.id
_entity.type
_entity.pdbx_description
1 polymer ?
#
loop_
_entity_poly.entity_id
_entity_poly.type
_entity_poly.pdbx_seq_one_letter_code
_entity_poly.pdbx_strand_id
1 'polypeptide(L)'
;MQTKTFCCFLLVVLVTAGSAAPGRIAVVPASGRASLTELARAGVLVYARTERYVFAQPVGGMAAGTPALELSLSPGRATYLVYSAHVRAPLSGSVLWQDGSTLLMQLSPTEADAASRQGAELRLLPDKPHPIRLAPERSYPLSPEADTLIERLIANVSADSIRKQIQRLQDFGTRFTPTESCHASEQYIFDYFTSLGMDSVELDSYSVYGYLLHNVVGTKVGRRNPDKVAIICGHLDCTSDDPWNLAPGAEDNASGTAMAIEAARVLVGESLDQTVKFIAFTGEEQGLLGSFHFAEAMRNIDADITGVLNFDMIAWPGGQFGVSIFCDSASYGLAEMEGHMAELYTTLDHQVVVGSYGSDQLAFHEYGYQATAGAEYGSWYPYYHTTGDTIGNLSMPLAAEVAKMGIAGLVTLAMSPGTPDSFRLWDVGTGGALEATWKENTDSDLAGYRLMWGTTSGVYTDSLLVGRVSHQRINGLVDGTRYYATIVALDSAGHESGPAPEQNAVPGVRPLSPQGVSARPFFQGMATFWLRNQELDLAGYNIYRSTVSGSGYAKVNGALVTDTTYRDSGLMSDTMYYYVVTAVDSSANEGNRSAEVRGKPITLDHGILLVDETRDGNGQRGSPSDAQQDAFYRALLRGTSYSDWDVATESVPQAGDVGPYSTIVWHADDYTQQRLHPAVPGLANYLQCGGRLWLVGWKPILGLLGSGSYPFLFSPGQMPYEELHLDAAGQCPTNNFFGASGQSGYPDISIDSMKLFASFHGRLPYADVLYPRDADTVLTFNAALGDSFQDKPVGVRWLAGPGKVVSFGFPLYYTVESEARAVALKVLADLGEPYGIEEGAKSRAEMKKVLPTVVHGVLYLPPSSLRLHPSYLLSVDGRRVMSLHPGANDVRGLAPGVYFVRDEPQAASLKPQAIRKVVLTK
;
A
#
# COMPACT_ATOMS: atom_id res chain seq x y z
N MET A 1 -31.01 9.46 -31.51
CA MET A 1 -31.62 8.13 -31.24
C MET A 1 -30.70 7.03 -31.75
N GLN A 2 -29.93 6.41 -30.85
CA GLN A 2 -29.78 4.95 -30.69
C GLN A 2 -28.55 4.70 -29.80
N THR A 3 -28.87 4.53 -28.53
CA THR A 3 -28.14 3.80 -27.48
C THR A 3 -27.22 2.69 -27.98
N LYS A 4 -25.93 2.76 -27.62
CA LYS A 4 -25.12 1.58 -27.27
C LYS A 4 -24.24 1.87 -26.07
N THR A 5 -24.74 1.37 -24.94
CA THR A 5 -24.08 0.97 -23.71
C THR A 5 -22.60 0.60 -23.91
N PHE A 6 -21.67 1.42 -23.41
CA PHE A 6 -20.33 0.96 -23.05
C PHE A 6 -20.37 0.58 -21.58
N CYS A 7 -20.47 -0.72 -21.32
CA CYS A 7 -20.30 -1.29 -19.98
C CYS A 7 -18.90 -0.95 -19.47
N CYS A 8 -18.85 -0.45 -18.23
CA CYS A 8 -17.64 -0.31 -17.43
C CYS A 8 -16.91 -1.66 -17.37
N PHE A 9 -15.77 -1.77 -18.02
CA PHE A 9 -14.75 -2.74 -17.63
C PHE A 9 -14.00 -2.13 -16.44
N LEU A 10 -14.40 -2.54 -15.25
CA LEU A 10 -13.66 -2.34 -14.02
C LEU A 10 -12.37 -3.18 -14.14
N LEU A 11 -11.25 -2.56 -14.49
CA LEU A 11 -9.96 -3.22 -14.57
C LEU A 11 -9.32 -3.13 -13.18
N VAL A 12 -9.58 -4.12 -12.32
CA VAL A 12 -8.91 -4.21 -11.02
C VAL A 12 -7.43 -4.51 -11.27
N VAL A 13 -6.60 -3.47 -11.25
CA VAL A 13 -5.13 -3.61 -11.31
C VAL A 13 -4.64 -3.99 -9.91
N LEU A 14 -4.42 -5.28 -9.67
CA LEU A 14 -3.65 -5.75 -8.52
C LEU A 14 -2.16 -5.54 -8.82
N VAL A 15 -1.60 -4.42 -8.38
CA VAL A 15 -0.14 -4.21 -8.38
C VAL A 15 0.39 -4.62 -7.01
N THR A 16 1.20 -5.67 -6.95
CA THR A 16 2.07 -5.96 -5.80
C THR A 16 3.37 -5.20 -5.97
N ALA A 17 3.92 -4.66 -4.88
CA ALA A 17 5.21 -3.96 -4.86
C ALA A 17 6.36 -4.92 -5.23
N GLY A 18 6.65 -5.06 -6.52
CA GLY A 18 7.80 -5.80 -7.05
C GLY A 18 9.04 -4.92 -7.18
N SER A 19 10.24 -5.52 -7.12
CA SER A 19 11.50 -4.82 -7.27
C SER A 19 11.66 -4.23 -8.68
N ALA A 20 11.92 -2.93 -8.75
CA ALA A 20 12.14 -2.17 -9.98
C ALA A 20 13.30 -2.73 -10.82
N ALA A 21 13.09 -2.83 -12.14
CA ALA A 21 14.19 -2.97 -13.10
C ALA A 21 14.64 -1.56 -13.53
N PRO A 22 15.82 -1.07 -13.14
CA PRO A 22 16.34 0.20 -13.65
C PRO A 22 16.49 0.15 -15.17
N GLY A 23 16.13 1.25 -15.86
CA GLY A 23 16.30 1.38 -17.32
C GLY A 23 15.15 0.86 -18.18
N ARG A 24 13.94 0.74 -17.63
CA ARG A 24 12.73 0.39 -18.40
C ARG A 24 11.55 1.33 -18.13
N ILE A 25 10.71 1.53 -19.15
CA ILE A 25 9.43 2.28 -19.09
C ILE A 25 8.30 1.36 -19.55
N ALA A 26 7.19 1.34 -18.81
CA ALA A 26 5.94 0.68 -19.18
C ALA A 26 4.95 1.71 -19.73
N VAL A 27 4.39 1.46 -20.92
CA VAL A 27 3.30 2.29 -21.47
C VAL A 27 1.95 1.69 -21.11
N VAL A 28 1.17 2.39 -20.29
CA VAL A 28 -0.12 1.91 -19.77
C VAL A 28 -1.25 2.76 -20.37
N PRO A 29 -2.23 2.18 -21.07
CA PRO A 29 -3.43 2.91 -21.48
C PRO A 29 -4.19 3.41 -20.24
N ALA A 30 -4.44 4.71 -20.16
CA ALA A 30 -5.17 5.33 -19.07
C ALA A 30 -6.10 6.40 -19.65
N SER A 31 -7.38 6.32 -19.35
CA SER A 31 -8.37 7.32 -19.74
C SER A 31 -8.99 7.95 -18.49
N GLY A 32 -8.74 9.25 -18.33
CA GLY A 32 -9.36 10.06 -17.28
C GLY A 32 -8.97 9.73 -15.83
N ARG A 33 -9.59 10.47 -14.90
CA ARG A 33 -9.28 10.48 -13.47
C ARG A 33 -9.49 9.15 -12.74
N ALA A 34 -10.45 8.33 -13.17
CA ALA A 34 -10.75 7.04 -12.54
C ALA A 34 -9.58 6.05 -12.67
N SER A 35 -9.05 5.90 -13.89
CA SER A 35 -7.89 5.03 -14.13
C SER A 35 -6.63 5.52 -13.40
N LEU A 36 -6.42 6.84 -13.34
CA LEU A 36 -5.32 7.43 -12.56
C LEU A 36 -5.49 7.21 -11.05
N THR A 37 -6.72 7.21 -10.54
CA THR A 37 -7.01 6.92 -9.13
C THR A 37 -6.66 5.48 -8.78
N GLU A 38 -6.96 4.54 -9.67
CA GLU A 38 -6.60 3.12 -9.49
C GLU A 38 -5.07 2.94 -9.50
N LEU A 39 -4.37 3.56 -10.47
CA LEU A 39 -2.91 3.53 -10.55
C LEU A 39 -2.25 4.19 -9.31
N ALA A 40 -2.80 5.30 -8.83
CA ALA A 40 -2.33 5.97 -7.61
C ALA A 40 -2.51 5.08 -6.36
N ARG A 41 -3.69 4.44 -6.21
CA ARG A 41 -3.95 3.48 -5.12
C ARG A 41 -3.03 2.28 -5.16
N ALA A 42 -2.65 1.85 -6.36
CA ALA A 42 -1.70 0.78 -6.60
C ALA A 42 -0.23 1.18 -6.35
N GLY A 43 0.05 2.44 -6.00
CA GLY A 43 1.41 2.93 -5.73
C GLY A 43 2.29 2.97 -6.99
N VAL A 44 1.69 3.07 -8.18
CA VAL A 44 2.44 3.13 -9.44
C VAL A 44 3.22 4.44 -9.51
N LEU A 45 4.52 4.32 -9.77
CA LEU A 45 5.39 5.46 -10.06
C LEU A 45 5.38 5.75 -11.55
N VAL A 46 5.29 7.03 -11.92
CA VAL A 46 5.15 7.50 -13.29
C VAL A 46 6.25 8.48 -13.64
N TYR A 47 6.66 8.48 -14.90
CA TYR A 47 7.56 9.46 -15.49
C TYR A 47 6.78 10.59 -16.16
N ALA A 48 5.70 10.25 -16.86
CA ALA A 48 4.86 11.21 -17.56
C ALA A 48 3.48 10.62 -17.83
N ARG A 49 2.53 11.47 -18.20
CA ARG A 49 1.24 11.04 -18.76
C ARG A 49 0.82 11.91 -19.94
N THR A 50 -0.07 11.34 -20.74
CA THR A 50 -0.89 12.00 -21.76
C THR A 50 -2.35 11.74 -21.43
N GLU A 51 -3.27 12.29 -22.23
CA GLU A 51 -4.71 11.98 -22.09
C GLU A 51 -5.06 10.49 -22.25
N ARG A 52 -4.22 9.74 -22.96
CA ARG A 52 -4.51 8.34 -23.35
C ARG A 52 -3.57 7.31 -22.73
N TYR A 53 -2.39 7.74 -22.29
CA TYR A 53 -1.32 6.86 -21.84
C TYR A 53 -0.59 7.43 -20.63
N VAL A 54 -0.23 6.54 -19.70
CA VAL A 54 0.69 6.78 -18.59
C VAL A 54 1.99 6.04 -18.87
N PHE A 55 3.11 6.75 -18.74
CA PHE A 55 4.45 6.19 -18.87
C PHE A 55 4.98 5.91 -17.46
N ALA A 56 4.95 4.65 -17.06
CA ALA A 56 5.19 4.21 -15.69
C ALA A 56 6.49 3.43 -15.51
N GLN A 57 6.96 3.33 -14.28
CA GLN A 57 7.95 2.33 -13.91
C GLN A 57 7.32 0.93 -14.00
N PRO A 58 8.00 -0.05 -14.63
CA PRO A 58 7.51 -1.43 -14.64
C PRO A 58 7.45 -1.98 -13.21
N VAL A 59 6.32 -2.57 -12.85
CA VAL A 59 6.14 -3.25 -11.56
C VAL A 59 5.82 -4.72 -11.83
N GLY A 60 6.54 -5.62 -11.14
CA GLY A 60 6.29 -7.06 -11.20
C GLY A 60 4.88 -7.37 -10.68
N GLY A 61 3.95 -7.64 -11.59
CA GLY A 61 2.55 -7.92 -11.25
C GLY A 61 1.50 -7.12 -12.04
N MET A 62 1.86 -6.27 -13.02
CA MET A 62 0.85 -5.83 -14.00
C MET A 62 0.30 -7.09 -14.69
N ALA A 63 -0.92 -7.49 -14.32
CA ALA A 63 -1.52 -8.75 -14.72
C ALA A 63 -1.45 -8.97 -16.24
N ALA A 64 -1.29 -10.23 -16.65
CA ALA A 64 -1.25 -10.72 -18.03
C ALA A 64 -2.56 -10.44 -18.81
N GLY A 65 -2.85 -9.16 -19.04
CA GLY A 65 -4.07 -8.64 -19.62
C GLY A 65 -4.05 -7.12 -19.91
N THR A 66 -3.15 -6.35 -19.27
CA THR A 66 -2.88 -4.96 -19.69
C THR A 66 -1.70 -4.96 -20.66
N PRO A 67 -1.82 -4.44 -21.89
CA PRO A 67 -0.70 -4.38 -22.84
C PRO A 67 0.30 -3.30 -22.40
N ALA A 68 1.06 -3.56 -21.35
CA ALA A 68 2.20 -2.74 -20.97
C ALA A 68 3.39 -3.08 -21.88
N LEU A 69 3.75 -2.17 -22.78
CA LEU A 69 4.97 -2.31 -23.58
C LEU A 69 6.15 -1.90 -22.71
N GLU A 70 7.06 -2.83 -22.42
CA GLU A 70 8.32 -2.53 -21.74
C GLU A 70 9.39 -2.05 -22.73
N LEU A 71 9.88 -0.84 -22.52
CA LEU A 71 10.84 -0.18 -23.39
C LEU A 71 12.20 -0.13 -22.71
N SER A 72 13.25 -0.59 -23.39
CA SER A 72 14.62 -0.53 -22.87
C SER A 72 15.25 0.82 -23.18
N LEU A 73 15.87 1.45 -22.17
CA LEU A 73 16.56 2.73 -22.33
C LEU A 73 18.04 2.51 -22.70
N SER A 74 18.48 3.19 -23.76
CA SER A 74 19.88 3.27 -24.16
C SER A 74 20.65 4.20 -23.21
N PRO A 75 21.83 3.79 -22.69
CA PRO A 75 22.68 4.67 -21.87
C PRO A 75 23.15 5.92 -22.61
N GLY A 76 23.15 7.07 -21.94
CA GLY A 76 23.73 8.33 -22.46
C GLY A 76 22.83 9.16 -23.39
N ARG A 77 21.54 8.80 -23.53
CA ARG A 77 20.52 9.60 -24.23
C ARG A 77 19.38 9.91 -23.26
N ALA A 78 18.80 11.11 -23.40
CA ALA A 78 17.61 11.50 -22.65
C ALA A 78 16.34 10.99 -23.34
N THR A 79 15.31 10.72 -22.56
CA THR A 79 14.03 10.20 -23.07
C THR A 79 13.02 11.34 -23.12
N TYR A 80 12.39 11.52 -24.27
CA TYR A 80 11.43 12.58 -24.53
C TYR A 80 10.10 11.97 -24.96
N LEU A 81 9.02 12.54 -24.44
CA LEU A 81 7.71 12.45 -25.06
C LEU A 81 7.67 13.52 -26.15
N VAL A 82 7.47 13.10 -27.39
CA VAL A 82 7.58 13.93 -28.58
C VAL A 82 6.22 14.02 -29.25
N TYR A 83 5.74 15.24 -29.50
CA TYR A 83 4.59 15.47 -30.35
C TYR A 83 5.06 15.98 -31.71
N SER A 84 4.77 15.21 -32.76
CA SER A 84 5.33 15.42 -34.09
C SER A 84 4.32 15.90 -35.14
N ALA A 85 3.17 16.44 -34.72
CA ALA A 85 2.11 16.83 -35.65
C ALA A 85 2.55 17.92 -36.64
N HIS A 86 3.47 18.79 -36.23
CA HIS A 86 3.96 19.92 -37.02
C HIS A 86 5.34 19.68 -37.66
N VAL A 87 5.88 18.47 -37.50
CA VAL A 87 7.21 18.11 -37.98
C VAL A 87 7.20 17.88 -39.50
N ARG A 88 8.10 18.59 -40.20
CA ARG A 88 8.16 18.61 -41.68
C ARG A 88 8.99 17.49 -42.31
N ALA A 89 9.81 16.77 -41.52
CA ALA A 89 10.66 15.66 -41.99
C ALA A 89 10.87 14.61 -40.87
N PRO A 90 11.23 13.35 -41.21
CA PRO A 90 11.45 12.32 -40.20
C PRO A 90 12.50 12.73 -39.15
N LEU A 91 12.16 12.59 -37.87
CA LEU A 91 13.06 12.90 -36.76
C LEU A 91 14.20 11.89 -36.68
N SER A 92 15.39 12.39 -36.37
CA SER A 92 16.56 11.55 -36.09
C SER A 92 16.50 11.03 -34.65
N GLY A 93 16.89 9.77 -34.43
CA GLY A 93 17.00 9.16 -33.10
C GLY A 93 16.24 7.85 -32.96
N SER A 94 16.16 7.34 -31.73
CA SER A 94 15.56 6.03 -31.45
C SER A 94 14.12 6.20 -30.98
N VAL A 95 13.15 5.86 -31.83
CA VAL A 95 11.74 5.73 -31.43
C VAL A 95 11.59 4.47 -30.58
N LEU A 96 11.20 4.64 -29.32
CA LEU A 96 10.88 3.54 -28.42
C LEU A 96 9.43 3.10 -28.58
N TRP A 97 8.52 4.06 -28.73
CA TRP A 97 7.09 3.84 -28.88
C TRP A 97 6.44 4.96 -29.68
N GLN A 98 5.32 4.68 -30.34
CA GLN A 98 4.57 5.65 -31.13
C GLN A 98 3.08 5.29 -31.18
N ASP A 99 2.23 6.30 -31.03
CA ASP A 99 0.81 6.24 -31.38
C ASP A 99 0.39 7.56 -32.05
N GLY A 100 0.06 7.50 -33.35
CA GLY A 100 -0.19 8.69 -34.16
C GLY A 100 1.02 9.63 -34.21
N SER A 101 0.80 10.90 -33.84
CA SER A 101 1.82 11.95 -33.72
C SER A 101 2.51 11.99 -32.36
N THR A 102 2.14 11.14 -31.40
CA THR A 102 2.80 11.06 -30.10
C THR A 102 3.85 9.95 -30.13
N LEU A 103 5.11 10.27 -29.86
CA LEU A 103 6.22 9.33 -29.81
C LEU A 103 6.90 9.37 -28.44
N LEU A 104 7.46 8.25 -28.02
CA LEU A 104 8.47 8.22 -26.97
C LEU A 104 9.81 7.96 -27.66
N MET A 105 10.74 8.92 -27.58
CA MET A 105 12.02 8.86 -28.29
C MET A 105 13.18 9.04 -27.33
N GLN A 106 14.29 8.35 -27.59
CA GLN A 106 15.57 8.71 -26.99
C GLN A 106 16.37 9.58 -27.94
N LEU A 107 16.77 10.76 -27.48
CA LEU A 107 17.47 11.76 -28.26
C LEU A 107 18.76 12.18 -27.52
N SER A 108 19.85 12.37 -28.26
CA SER A 108 20.97 13.19 -27.79
C SER A 108 20.55 14.67 -27.75
N PRO A 109 21.24 15.54 -26.99
CA PRO A 109 20.93 16.98 -26.99
C PRO A 109 20.89 17.59 -28.39
N THR A 110 21.81 17.19 -29.28
CA THR A 110 21.85 17.67 -30.66
C THR A 110 20.69 17.17 -31.53
N GLU A 111 20.21 15.94 -31.32
CA GLU A 111 19.03 15.44 -32.04
C GLU A 111 17.74 16.07 -31.52
N ALA A 112 17.66 16.33 -30.21
CA ALA A 112 16.53 17.01 -29.59
C ALA A 112 16.45 18.47 -30.06
N ASP A 113 17.56 19.23 -30.06
CA ASP A 113 17.62 20.58 -30.64
C ASP A 113 17.16 20.56 -32.12
N ALA A 114 17.67 19.62 -32.92
CA ALA A 114 17.29 19.49 -34.31
C ALA A 114 15.82 19.11 -34.52
N ALA A 115 15.22 18.34 -33.60
CA ALA A 115 13.80 18.00 -33.64
C ALA A 115 12.93 19.21 -33.25
N SER A 116 13.30 19.94 -32.19
CA SER A 116 12.62 21.18 -31.79
C SER A 116 12.66 22.23 -32.90
N ARG A 117 13.81 22.42 -33.58
CA ARG A 117 13.93 23.29 -34.77
C ARG A 117 13.05 22.90 -35.95
N GLN A 118 12.56 21.66 -36.00
CA GLN A 118 11.63 21.18 -37.02
C GLN A 118 10.16 21.33 -36.61
N GLY A 119 9.87 21.90 -35.44
CA GLY A 119 8.53 22.06 -34.89
C GLY A 119 8.05 20.84 -34.09
N ALA A 120 8.96 20.02 -33.56
CA ALA A 120 8.58 18.99 -32.58
C ALA A 120 8.49 19.61 -31.18
N GLU A 121 7.36 19.42 -30.50
CA GLU A 121 7.28 19.65 -29.06
C GLU A 121 7.92 18.46 -28.36
N LEU A 122 8.87 18.71 -27.47
CA LEU A 122 9.58 17.66 -26.75
C LEU A 122 9.45 17.92 -25.26
N ARG A 123 8.81 16.99 -24.57
CA ARG A 123 8.79 16.97 -23.13
C ARG A 123 9.84 15.98 -22.63
N LEU A 124 10.85 16.49 -21.91
CA LEU A 124 11.82 15.66 -21.22
C LEU A 124 11.11 14.85 -20.13
N LEU A 125 11.31 13.53 -20.12
CA LEU A 125 10.87 12.71 -18.99
C LEU A 125 11.85 12.89 -17.82
N PRO A 126 11.35 12.96 -16.58
CA PRO A 126 12.19 13.07 -15.40
C PRO A 126 13.07 11.82 -15.24
N ASP A 127 14.26 11.99 -14.67
CA ASP A 127 15.21 10.89 -14.45
C ASP A 127 14.68 9.83 -13.49
N LYS A 128 13.78 10.23 -12.59
CA LYS A 128 13.17 9.37 -11.57
C LYS A 128 11.65 9.40 -11.72
N PRO A 129 10.99 8.24 -11.68
CA PRO A 129 9.54 8.22 -11.65
C PRO A 129 9.05 8.69 -10.28
N HIS A 130 7.89 9.33 -10.24
CA HIS A 130 7.27 9.89 -9.05
C HIS A 130 5.85 9.32 -8.85
N PRO A 131 5.30 9.32 -7.62
CA PRO A 131 3.94 8.85 -7.40
C PRO A 131 2.93 9.75 -8.13
N ILE A 132 1.84 9.15 -8.61
CA ILE A 132 0.69 9.92 -9.12
C ILE A 132 0.06 10.68 -7.94
N ARG A 133 0.05 12.02 -8.02
CA ARG A 133 -0.71 12.89 -7.10
C ARG A 133 -1.94 13.40 -7.84
N LEU A 134 -3.11 13.21 -7.25
CA LEU A 134 -4.36 13.78 -7.77
C LEU A 134 -4.72 15.01 -6.94
N ALA A 135 -4.97 16.13 -7.61
CA ALA A 135 -5.51 17.30 -6.96
C ALA A 135 -6.87 16.95 -6.31
N PRO A 136 -7.11 17.34 -5.05
CA PRO A 136 -8.42 17.19 -4.44
C PRO A 136 -9.43 18.04 -5.22
N GLU A 137 -10.65 17.54 -5.38
CA GLU A 137 -11.75 18.38 -5.87
C GLU A 137 -12.10 19.39 -4.77
N ARG A 138 -12.06 20.68 -5.12
CA ARG A 138 -12.43 21.77 -4.22
C ARG A 138 -13.58 22.56 -4.83
N SER A 139 -14.63 22.77 -4.04
CA SER A 139 -15.65 23.76 -4.33
C SER A 139 -15.24 25.08 -3.68
N TYR A 140 -15.39 26.17 -4.42
CA TYR A 140 -15.15 27.52 -3.92
C TYR A 140 -16.52 28.17 -3.67
N PRO A 141 -16.81 28.60 -2.44
CA PRO A 141 -18.08 29.23 -2.10
C PRO A 141 -18.13 30.62 -2.76
N LEU A 142 -19.18 30.85 -3.55
CA LEU A 142 -19.34 32.06 -4.34
C LEU A 142 -20.18 33.08 -3.56
N SER A 143 -19.54 34.15 -3.07
CA SER A 143 -20.27 35.26 -2.43
C SER A 143 -21.07 36.03 -3.48
N PRO A 144 -22.37 36.30 -3.27
CA PRO A 144 -23.12 37.17 -4.19
C PRO A 144 -22.75 38.65 -4.06
N GLU A 145 -21.96 39.03 -3.06
CA GLU A 145 -21.57 40.41 -2.77
C GLU A 145 -20.13 40.68 -3.22
N ALA A 146 -19.92 41.85 -3.84
CA ALA A 146 -18.60 42.31 -4.25
C ALA A 146 -17.74 42.72 -3.04
N ASP A 147 -16.52 42.20 -2.99
CA ASP A 147 -15.48 42.63 -2.05
C ASP A 147 -14.86 43.99 -2.44
N THR A 148 -14.93 44.94 -1.51
CA THR A 148 -14.38 46.30 -1.65
C THR A 148 -12.85 46.35 -1.85
N LEU A 149 -12.11 45.38 -1.32
CA LEU A 149 -10.67 45.22 -1.58
C LEU A 149 -10.46 44.92 -3.05
N ILE A 150 -11.18 43.93 -3.59
CA ILE A 150 -11.08 43.54 -4.99
C ILE A 150 -11.46 44.73 -5.88
N GLU A 151 -12.60 45.40 -5.64
CA GLU A 151 -13.02 46.59 -6.39
C GLU A 151 -11.93 47.67 -6.44
N ARG A 152 -11.31 47.98 -5.31
CA ARG A 152 -10.22 48.96 -5.21
C ARG A 152 -9.00 48.56 -6.05
N LEU A 153 -8.67 47.26 -6.08
CA LEU A 153 -7.48 46.76 -6.78
C LEU A 153 -7.71 46.71 -8.29
N ILE A 154 -8.83 46.12 -8.74
CA ILE A 154 -9.14 46.01 -10.16
C ILE A 154 -9.36 47.39 -10.81
N ALA A 155 -9.77 48.41 -10.05
CA ALA A 155 -9.88 49.78 -10.53
C ALA A 155 -8.52 50.37 -10.97
N ASN A 156 -7.40 49.81 -10.50
CA ASN A 156 -6.07 50.22 -10.91
C ASN A 156 -5.58 49.51 -12.18
N VAL A 157 -6.30 48.53 -12.71
CA VAL A 157 -5.94 47.83 -13.96
C VAL A 157 -6.02 48.81 -15.14
N SER A 158 -4.97 48.83 -15.96
CA SER A 158 -4.79 49.79 -17.05
C SER A 158 -4.58 49.08 -18.39
N ALA A 159 -5.52 49.29 -19.31
CA ALA A 159 -5.38 48.83 -20.70
C ALA A 159 -4.13 49.42 -21.38
N ASP A 160 -3.72 50.65 -21.03
CA ASP A 160 -2.51 51.28 -21.56
C ASP A 160 -1.24 50.62 -21.01
N SER A 161 -1.25 50.22 -19.73
CA SER A 161 -0.15 49.45 -19.12
C SER A 161 0.00 48.10 -19.83
N ILE A 162 -1.09 47.35 -19.97
CA ILE A 162 -1.11 46.06 -20.68
C ILE A 162 -0.61 46.23 -22.12
N ARG A 163 -1.15 47.21 -22.87
CA ARG A 163 -0.71 47.51 -24.24
C ARG A 163 0.78 47.78 -24.32
N LYS A 164 1.32 48.55 -23.37
CA LYS A 164 2.75 48.87 -23.31
C LYS A 164 3.60 47.61 -23.10
N GLN A 165 3.17 46.69 -22.24
CA GLN A 165 3.88 45.44 -22.01
C GLN A 165 3.83 44.53 -23.23
N ILE A 166 2.65 44.35 -23.85
CA ILE A 166 2.51 43.56 -25.09
C ILE A 166 3.40 44.13 -26.19
N GLN A 167 3.36 45.45 -26.40
CA GLN A 167 4.20 46.11 -27.41
C GLN A 167 5.68 45.90 -27.11
N ARG A 168 6.10 46.04 -25.85
CA ARG A 168 7.50 45.88 -25.47
C ARG A 168 8.00 44.45 -25.70
N LEU A 169 7.18 43.44 -25.38
CA LEU A 169 7.49 42.04 -25.64
C LEU A 169 7.56 41.76 -27.14
N GLN A 170 6.64 42.32 -27.94
CA GLN A 170 6.68 42.22 -29.40
C GLN A 170 7.94 42.87 -30.01
N ASP A 171 8.40 44.00 -29.45
CA ASP A 171 9.54 44.77 -29.97
C ASP A 171 10.89 44.03 -29.89
N PHE A 172 10.96 42.90 -29.18
CA PHE A 172 12.13 42.01 -29.25
C PHE A 172 12.26 41.30 -30.61
N GLY A 173 11.22 41.33 -31.45
CA GLY A 173 11.18 40.73 -32.79
C GLY A 173 10.89 39.23 -32.78
N THR A 174 11.54 38.51 -31.87
CA THR A 174 11.20 37.13 -31.50
C THR A 174 11.56 36.89 -30.03
N ARG A 175 10.77 36.07 -29.35
CA ARG A 175 11.06 35.53 -28.01
C ARG A 175 11.13 34.00 -28.06
N PHE A 176 11.45 33.42 -29.22
CA PHE A 176 11.67 31.98 -29.36
C PHE A 176 12.74 31.52 -28.37
N THR A 177 12.42 30.55 -27.53
CA THR A 177 13.15 30.20 -26.30
C THR A 177 14.68 30.15 -26.38
N PRO A 178 15.33 29.51 -27.38
CA PRO A 178 16.79 29.44 -27.45
C PRO A 178 17.48 30.71 -27.95
N THR A 179 16.76 31.81 -28.19
CA THR A 179 17.31 33.05 -28.76
C THR A 179 17.80 34.02 -27.68
N GLU A 180 18.86 34.78 -27.99
CA GLU A 180 19.33 35.86 -27.13
C GLU A 180 18.26 36.95 -26.88
N SER A 181 17.32 37.13 -27.82
CA SER A 181 16.20 38.06 -27.64
C SER A 181 15.19 37.54 -26.63
N CYS A 182 15.00 36.23 -26.50
CA CYS A 182 14.24 35.63 -25.39
C CYS A 182 14.92 35.94 -24.05
N HIS A 183 16.23 35.70 -23.91
CA HIS A 183 16.99 36.07 -22.70
C HIS A 183 16.94 37.56 -22.39
N ALA A 184 16.98 38.43 -23.40
CA ALA A 184 16.83 39.86 -23.20
C ALA A 184 15.41 40.24 -22.71
N SER A 185 14.40 39.46 -23.08
CA SER A 185 13.03 39.61 -22.60
C SER A 185 12.84 39.08 -21.17
N GLU A 186 13.52 37.99 -20.80
CA GLU A 186 13.59 37.48 -19.42
C GLU A 186 14.17 38.56 -18.50
N GLN A 187 15.31 39.14 -18.88
CA GLN A 187 15.96 40.20 -18.11
C GLN A 187 15.09 41.45 -17.99
N TYR A 188 14.33 41.80 -19.05
CA TYR A 188 13.40 42.92 -19.00
C TYR A 188 12.32 42.74 -17.94
N ILE A 189 11.71 41.55 -17.85
CA ILE A 189 10.68 41.25 -16.85
C ILE A 189 11.31 41.20 -15.45
N PHE A 190 12.50 40.58 -15.32
CA PHE A 190 13.25 40.55 -14.06
C PHE A 190 13.51 41.98 -13.53
N ASP A 191 14.02 42.86 -14.38
CA ASP A 191 14.30 44.26 -14.03
C ASP A 191 13.00 45.01 -13.69
N TYR A 192 11.91 44.75 -14.43
CA TYR A 192 10.62 45.36 -14.17
C TYR A 192 10.07 44.94 -12.80
N PHE A 193 10.01 43.64 -12.49
CA PHE A 193 9.60 43.13 -11.19
C PHE A 193 10.48 43.65 -10.05
N THR A 194 11.80 43.73 -10.28
CA THR A 194 12.72 44.32 -9.30
C THR A 194 12.40 45.80 -9.08
N SER A 195 12.10 46.55 -10.14
CA SER A 195 11.75 47.98 -10.05
C SER A 195 10.43 48.25 -9.32
N LEU A 196 9.53 47.27 -9.26
CA LEU A 196 8.29 47.34 -8.49
C LEU A 196 8.53 47.18 -6.98
N GLY A 197 9.69 46.67 -6.57
CA GLY A 197 10.03 46.42 -5.17
C GLY A 197 9.43 45.12 -4.61
N MET A 198 9.34 44.06 -5.43
CA MET A 198 8.94 42.74 -4.97
C MET A 198 9.87 42.16 -3.89
N ASP A 199 9.34 41.24 -3.07
CA ASP A 199 10.09 40.62 -1.97
C ASP A 199 11.22 39.70 -2.48
N SER A 200 10.98 38.98 -3.59
CA SER A 200 12.03 38.32 -4.36
C SER A 200 11.71 38.32 -5.86
N VAL A 201 12.75 38.32 -6.69
CA VAL A 201 12.67 38.12 -8.14
C VAL A 201 13.78 37.16 -8.54
N GLU A 202 13.42 36.11 -9.26
CA GLU A 202 14.30 34.98 -9.55
C GLU A 202 14.25 34.64 -11.05
N LEU A 203 15.42 34.33 -11.61
CA LEU A 203 15.54 33.57 -12.85
C LEU A 203 15.62 32.10 -12.47
N ASP A 204 14.52 31.38 -12.62
CA ASP A 204 14.44 29.95 -12.34
C ASP A 204 15.09 29.17 -13.49
N SER A 205 16.38 28.89 -13.32
CA SER A 205 17.25 28.29 -14.34
C SER A 205 16.99 26.79 -14.55
N TYR A 206 16.92 26.38 -15.81
CA TYR A 206 16.86 24.98 -16.21
C TYR A 206 17.62 24.76 -17.52
N SER A 207 17.99 23.51 -17.84
CA SER A 207 18.80 23.22 -19.03
C SER A 207 18.13 22.18 -19.92
N VAL A 208 17.85 22.57 -21.17
CA VAL A 208 17.19 21.71 -22.17
C VAL A 208 17.90 21.90 -23.51
N TYR A 209 18.13 20.80 -24.22
CA TYR A 209 18.86 20.74 -25.50
C TYR A 209 20.28 21.34 -25.49
N GLY A 210 20.86 21.56 -24.31
CA GLY A 210 22.16 22.23 -24.15
C GLY A 210 22.08 23.75 -24.04
N TYR A 211 20.88 24.34 -24.04
CA TYR A 211 20.64 25.73 -23.66
C TYR A 211 20.39 25.84 -22.16
N LEU A 212 20.84 26.95 -21.57
CA LEU A 212 20.45 27.39 -20.24
C LEU A 212 19.29 28.36 -20.40
N LEU A 213 18.11 27.99 -19.88
CA LEU A 213 16.85 28.72 -20.03
C LEU A 213 16.37 29.19 -18.66
N HIS A 214 15.49 30.19 -18.62
CA HIS A 214 14.96 30.75 -17.37
C HIS A 214 13.47 31.03 -17.44
N ASN A 215 12.72 30.57 -16.44
CA ASN A 215 11.46 31.23 -16.11
C ASN A 215 11.76 32.51 -15.33
N VAL A 216 10.88 33.51 -15.41
CA VAL A 216 10.97 34.70 -14.55
C VAL A 216 9.90 34.63 -13.48
N VAL A 217 10.31 34.58 -12.21
CA VAL A 217 9.43 34.41 -11.06
C VAL A 217 9.53 35.62 -10.14
N GLY A 218 8.48 36.43 -10.07
CA GLY A 218 8.31 37.47 -9.07
C GLY A 218 7.51 36.96 -7.88
N THR A 219 7.99 37.18 -6.64
CA THR A 219 7.31 36.73 -5.42
C THR A 219 6.94 37.91 -4.51
N LYS A 220 5.67 37.94 -4.09
CA LYS A 220 5.17 38.74 -2.98
C LYS A 220 4.87 37.81 -1.81
N VAL A 221 5.59 37.95 -0.70
CA VAL A 221 5.42 37.09 0.47
C VAL A 221 4.14 37.48 1.22
N GLY A 222 3.35 36.47 1.57
CA GLY A 222 2.13 36.61 2.35
C GLY A 222 2.43 36.88 3.82
N ARG A 223 1.60 37.70 4.48
CA ARG A 223 1.84 38.11 5.87
C ARG A 223 1.37 37.12 6.93
N ARG A 224 0.42 36.23 6.62
CA ARG A 224 -0.21 35.32 7.60
C ARG A 224 0.13 33.85 7.31
N ASN A 225 0.05 33.47 6.04
CA ASN A 225 0.24 32.12 5.54
C ASN A 225 1.32 32.12 4.44
N PRO A 226 2.59 32.49 4.76
CA PRO A 226 3.65 32.63 3.76
C PRO A 226 3.99 31.33 3.02
N ASP A 227 3.66 30.17 3.60
CA ASP A 227 3.91 28.85 3.00
C ASP A 227 2.83 28.43 1.99
N LYS A 228 1.69 29.14 1.95
CA LYS A 228 0.64 28.94 0.95
C LYS A 228 0.89 29.84 -0.26
N VAL A 229 0.74 29.29 -1.46
CA VAL A 229 1.10 29.99 -2.69
C VAL A 229 -0.09 30.05 -3.65
N ALA A 230 -0.47 31.27 -4.07
CA ALA A 230 -1.34 31.49 -5.22
C ALA A 230 -0.48 31.96 -6.41
N ILE A 231 -0.79 31.48 -7.61
CA ILE A 231 0.02 31.76 -8.81
C ILE A 231 -0.85 32.37 -9.90
N ILE A 232 -0.32 33.40 -10.56
CA ILE A 232 -0.82 33.89 -11.84
C ILE A 232 0.31 33.88 -12.87
N CYS A 233 0.03 33.40 -14.07
CA CYS A 233 1.08 33.20 -15.07
C CYS A 233 0.60 33.32 -16.53
N GLY A 234 1.57 33.44 -17.42
CA GLY A 234 1.48 33.21 -18.86
C GLY A 234 2.88 32.89 -19.38
N HIS A 235 3.01 32.38 -20.61
CA HIS A 235 4.33 32.12 -21.17
C HIS A 235 4.90 33.32 -21.92
N LEU A 236 6.20 33.52 -21.75
CA LEU A 236 7.02 34.59 -22.30
C LEU A 236 7.42 34.30 -23.75
N ASP A 237 7.75 33.05 -24.05
CA ASP A 237 8.22 32.68 -25.37
C ASP A 237 7.10 32.74 -26.41
N CYS A 238 7.50 32.60 -27.68
CA CYS A 238 6.59 32.60 -28.81
C CYS A 238 7.20 31.81 -29.96
N THR A 239 6.36 31.35 -30.89
CA THR A 239 6.80 30.75 -32.16
C THR A 239 6.14 31.39 -33.37
N SER A 240 6.63 31.05 -34.56
CA SER A 240 6.03 31.47 -35.82
C SER A 240 6.43 30.55 -36.99
N ASP A 241 6.03 30.92 -38.22
CA ASP A 241 6.56 30.32 -39.44
C ASP A 241 8.04 30.67 -39.73
N ASP A 242 8.61 31.65 -39.00
CA ASP A 242 10.03 32.05 -39.00
C ASP A 242 10.54 32.35 -37.57
N PRO A 243 10.56 31.34 -36.67
CA PRO A 243 10.64 31.56 -35.22
C PRO A 243 11.98 32.17 -34.77
N TRP A 244 13.06 31.92 -35.50
CA TRP A 244 14.40 32.43 -35.16
C TRP A 244 14.59 33.91 -35.48
N ASN A 245 13.76 34.48 -36.37
CA ASN A 245 14.00 35.82 -36.90
C ASN A 245 12.82 36.77 -36.68
N LEU A 246 11.58 36.27 -36.78
CA LEU A 246 10.39 37.09 -36.66
C LEU A 246 9.22 36.27 -36.09
N ALA A 247 8.97 36.43 -34.80
CA ALA A 247 7.80 35.90 -34.10
C ALA A 247 7.32 36.99 -33.15
N PRO A 248 6.42 37.89 -33.59
CA PRO A 248 6.02 39.00 -32.74
C PRO A 248 5.25 38.51 -31.49
N GLY A 249 4.46 37.43 -31.62
CA GLY A 249 3.86 36.70 -30.50
C GLY A 249 3.04 37.60 -29.58
N ALA A 250 2.24 38.49 -30.17
CA ALA A 250 1.54 39.53 -29.42
C ALA A 250 0.33 38.99 -28.66
N GLU A 251 -0.47 38.14 -29.30
CA GLU A 251 -1.54 37.41 -28.62
C GLU A 251 -0.96 36.22 -27.88
N ASP A 252 -0.04 35.50 -28.54
CA ASP A 252 0.52 34.22 -28.11
C ASP A 252 2.05 34.35 -27.82
N ASN A 253 2.45 34.59 -26.57
CA ASN A 253 1.59 34.91 -25.43
C ASN A 253 2.04 36.14 -24.64
N ALA A 254 2.44 37.19 -25.38
CA ALA A 254 2.67 38.49 -24.75
C ALA A 254 1.41 39.02 -24.05
N SER A 255 0.20 38.65 -24.50
CA SER A 255 -1.06 39.07 -23.90
C SER A 255 -1.25 38.54 -22.46
N GLY A 256 -1.07 37.23 -22.23
CA GLY A 256 -1.14 36.60 -20.91
C GLY A 256 0.03 37.00 -20.00
N THR A 257 1.25 37.05 -20.55
CA THR A 257 2.42 37.55 -19.80
C THR A 257 2.23 39.01 -19.37
N ALA A 258 1.70 39.88 -20.22
CA ALA A 258 1.40 41.27 -19.86
C ALA A 258 0.37 41.38 -18.73
N MET A 259 -0.59 40.45 -18.66
CA MET A 259 -1.55 40.38 -17.57
C MET A 259 -0.89 39.95 -16.25
N ALA A 260 0.02 38.96 -16.25
CA ALA A 260 0.79 38.61 -15.05
C ALA A 260 1.67 39.79 -14.57
N ILE A 261 2.25 40.54 -15.50
CA ILE A 261 3.00 41.77 -15.22
C ILE A 261 2.10 42.87 -14.62
N GLU A 262 0.89 43.02 -15.14
CA GLU A 262 -0.08 43.99 -14.63
C GLU A 262 -0.58 43.61 -13.22
N ALA A 263 -0.84 42.33 -12.98
CA ALA A 263 -1.19 41.81 -11.65
C ALA A 263 -0.09 42.12 -10.63
N ALA A 264 1.17 41.90 -11.01
CA ALA A 264 2.33 42.29 -10.20
C ALA A 264 2.32 43.79 -9.86
N ARG A 265 2.09 44.66 -10.85
CA ARG A 265 2.05 46.12 -10.66
C ARG A 265 0.92 46.54 -9.73
N VAL A 266 -0.25 45.92 -9.83
CA VAL A 266 -1.43 46.24 -9.02
C VAL A 266 -1.27 45.76 -7.57
N LEU A 267 -0.65 44.59 -7.36
CA LEU A 267 -0.65 43.92 -6.06
C LEU A 267 0.63 44.10 -5.23
N VAL A 268 1.75 44.54 -5.80
CA VAL A 268 3.04 44.62 -5.08
C VAL A 268 2.98 45.44 -3.79
N GLY A 269 2.15 46.48 -3.76
CA GLY A 269 1.98 47.37 -2.60
C GLY A 269 0.97 46.88 -1.55
N GLU A 270 0.31 45.75 -1.78
CA GLU A 270 -0.78 45.26 -0.95
C GLU A 270 -0.32 44.18 0.03
N SER A 271 -1.02 44.11 1.17
CA SER A 271 -0.75 43.14 2.23
C SER A 271 -1.66 41.92 2.04
N LEU A 272 -1.18 40.93 1.30
CA LEU A 272 -1.86 39.66 1.05
C LEU A 272 -1.56 38.64 2.15
N ASP A 273 -2.49 37.71 2.41
CA ASP A 273 -2.32 36.74 3.48
C ASP A 273 -1.47 35.55 3.07
N GLN A 274 -1.64 35.06 1.85
CA GLN A 274 -0.83 34.02 1.23
C GLN A 274 0.26 34.63 0.33
N THR A 275 1.30 33.85 0.07
CA THR A 275 2.34 34.24 -0.90
C THR A 275 1.77 34.20 -2.30
N VAL A 276 2.09 35.21 -3.11
CA VAL A 276 1.71 35.28 -4.52
C VAL A 276 2.94 35.21 -5.39
N LYS A 277 2.89 34.37 -6.43
CA LYS A 277 3.91 34.32 -7.48
C LYS A 277 3.33 34.78 -8.82
N PHE A 278 4.07 35.68 -9.47
CA PHE A 278 3.82 36.17 -10.82
C PHE A 278 4.87 35.54 -11.72
N ILE A 279 4.45 34.72 -12.69
CA ILE A 279 5.39 33.90 -13.45
C ILE A 279 5.26 34.16 -14.95
N ALA A 280 6.40 34.36 -15.61
CA ALA A 280 6.53 34.32 -17.06
C ALA A 280 7.33 33.05 -17.43
N PHE A 281 6.65 32.03 -17.94
CA PHE A 281 7.27 30.74 -18.29
C PHE A 281 8.01 30.82 -19.62
N THR A 282 9.09 30.06 -19.79
CA THR A 282 9.74 29.90 -21.10
C THR A 282 9.62 28.46 -21.60
N GLY A 283 9.70 28.27 -22.92
CA GLY A 283 9.64 26.96 -23.56
C GLY A 283 8.26 26.31 -23.56
N GLU A 284 7.18 27.09 -23.43
CA GLU A 284 5.80 26.60 -23.62
C GLU A 284 5.68 25.98 -25.02
N GLU A 285 6.14 26.74 -26.01
CA GLU A 285 5.99 26.47 -27.44
C GLU A 285 6.91 25.33 -27.94
N GLN A 286 7.70 24.75 -27.03
CA GLN A 286 8.55 23.58 -27.29
C GLN A 286 8.17 22.38 -26.42
N GLY A 287 6.99 22.42 -25.79
CA GLY A 287 6.44 21.33 -25.00
C GLY A 287 6.40 21.61 -23.50
N LEU A 288 6.01 22.84 -23.11
CA LEU A 288 5.76 23.23 -21.71
C LEU A 288 7.00 23.10 -20.80
N LEU A 289 8.19 23.34 -21.36
CA LEU A 289 9.47 23.02 -20.71
C LEU A 289 9.62 23.73 -19.35
N GLY A 290 9.34 25.04 -19.32
CA GLY A 290 9.53 25.87 -18.14
C GLY A 290 8.51 25.56 -17.04
N SER A 291 7.24 25.38 -17.38
CA SER A 291 6.19 25.04 -16.41
C SER A 291 6.32 23.62 -15.86
N PHE A 292 6.75 22.64 -16.66
CA PHE A 292 7.07 21.31 -16.13
C PHE A 292 8.26 21.35 -15.16
N HIS A 293 9.34 22.07 -15.49
CA HIS A 293 10.47 22.25 -14.58
C HIS A 293 10.02 22.88 -13.25
N PHE A 294 9.26 23.99 -13.32
CA PHE A 294 8.80 24.69 -12.12
C PHE A 294 7.84 23.84 -11.29
N ALA A 295 6.84 23.21 -11.91
CA ALA A 295 5.85 22.39 -11.21
C ALA A 295 6.49 21.13 -10.58
N GLU A 296 7.50 20.53 -11.23
CA GLU A 296 8.30 19.45 -10.66
C GLU A 296 9.11 19.94 -9.44
N ALA A 297 9.75 21.10 -9.53
CA ALA A 297 10.48 21.69 -8.41
C ALA A 297 9.55 21.96 -7.20
N MET A 298 8.36 22.53 -7.44
CA MET A 298 7.34 22.74 -6.40
C MET A 298 6.86 21.41 -5.79
N ARG A 299 6.68 20.38 -6.62
CA ARG A 299 6.30 19.04 -6.17
C ARG A 299 7.37 18.42 -5.28
N ASN A 300 8.65 18.60 -5.62
CA ASN A 300 9.78 18.01 -4.90
C ASN A 300 9.97 18.59 -3.50
N ILE A 301 9.47 19.81 -3.26
CA ILE A 301 9.46 20.45 -1.94
C ILE A 301 8.09 20.37 -1.23
N ASP A 302 7.16 19.58 -1.78
CA ASP A 302 5.78 19.46 -1.29
C ASP A 302 5.07 20.82 -1.09
N ALA A 303 5.30 21.78 -2.00
CA ALA A 303 4.73 23.13 -1.91
C ALA A 303 3.19 23.09 -1.82
N ASP A 304 2.61 23.92 -0.95
CA ASP A 304 1.16 24.09 -0.79
C ASP A 304 0.64 25.19 -1.72
N ILE A 305 0.42 24.84 -2.99
CA ILE A 305 -0.15 25.74 -3.99
C ILE A 305 -1.69 25.71 -3.86
N THR A 306 -2.26 26.85 -3.52
CA THR A 306 -3.70 27.05 -3.34
C THR A 306 -4.42 26.94 -4.69
N GLY A 307 -3.87 27.55 -5.74
CA GLY A 307 -4.37 27.48 -7.12
C GLY A 307 -3.43 28.21 -8.09
N VAL A 308 -3.50 27.83 -9.37
CA VAL A 308 -2.73 28.44 -10.46
C VAL A 308 -3.69 28.96 -11.52
N LEU A 309 -3.61 30.26 -11.82
CA LEU A 309 -4.39 30.91 -12.85
C LEU A 309 -3.47 31.18 -14.05
N ASN A 310 -3.52 30.29 -15.05
CA ASN A 310 -2.76 30.46 -16.29
C ASN A 310 -3.58 31.23 -17.32
N PHE A 311 -2.94 32.10 -18.09
CA PHE A 311 -3.60 32.89 -19.13
C PHE A 311 -2.82 32.84 -20.42
N ASP A 312 -3.52 32.47 -21.48
CA ASP A 312 -2.93 32.22 -22.78
C ASP A 312 -3.87 32.70 -23.88
N MET A 313 -3.44 33.72 -24.63
CA MET A 313 -4.24 34.38 -25.66
C MET A 313 -5.52 35.05 -25.12
N ILE A 314 -5.39 36.23 -24.51
CA ILE A 314 -6.48 36.91 -23.78
C ILE A 314 -6.99 38.21 -24.42
N ALA A 315 -6.50 38.62 -25.58
CA ALA A 315 -6.80 39.92 -26.17
C ALA A 315 -7.49 39.84 -27.54
N TRP A 316 -7.76 38.66 -28.07
CA TRP A 316 -8.55 38.47 -29.29
C TRP A 316 -10.05 38.29 -29.01
N PRO A 317 -10.94 39.15 -29.55
CA PRO A 317 -12.36 39.03 -29.30
C PRO A 317 -13.06 37.89 -30.06
N GLY A 318 -12.51 37.36 -31.17
CA GLY A 318 -13.16 36.22 -31.86
C GLY A 318 -14.62 36.44 -32.28
N GLY A 319 -15.07 37.70 -32.36
CA GLY A 319 -16.46 38.10 -32.60
C GLY A 319 -17.34 38.28 -31.35
N GLN A 320 -16.84 38.03 -30.14
CA GLN A 320 -17.53 38.23 -28.85
C GLN A 320 -16.59 38.90 -27.83
N PHE A 321 -17.10 39.32 -26.68
CA PHE A 321 -16.29 40.00 -25.67
C PHE A 321 -16.27 39.14 -24.41
N GLY A 322 -15.37 38.16 -24.36
CA GLY A 322 -15.41 37.14 -23.32
C GLY A 322 -14.15 36.30 -23.18
N VAL A 323 -14.20 35.34 -22.27
CA VAL A 323 -13.10 34.42 -21.92
C VAL A 323 -13.59 32.98 -21.76
N SER A 324 -12.82 32.03 -22.29
CA SER A 324 -13.00 30.60 -22.03
C SER A 324 -12.06 30.17 -20.90
N ILE A 325 -12.59 29.49 -19.88
CA ILE A 325 -11.82 29.04 -18.71
C ILE A 325 -11.71 27.52 -18.78
N PHE A 326 -10.56 27.02 -19.23
CA PHE A 326 -10.30 25.60 -19.38
C PHE A 326 -9.76 24.99 -18.09
N CYS A 327 -10.25 23.79 -17.76
CA CYS A 327 -9.84 23.10 -16.54
C CYS A 327 -10.00 21.57 -16.64
N ASP A 328 -9.29 20.84 -15.79
CA ASP A 328 -9.61 19.44 -15.51
C ASP A 328 -10.79 19.33 -14.53
N SER A 329 -11.31 18.13 -14.31
CA SER A 329 -12.43 17.92 -13.37
C SER A 329 -12.08 18.32 -11.93
N ALA A 330 -10.80 18.21 -11.54
CA ALA A 330 -10.36 18.56 -10.20
C ALA A 330 -10.38 20.07 -9.97
N SER A 331 -10.12 20.84 -11.02
CA SER A 331 -9.99 22.30 -11.02
C SER A 331 -11.30 23.00 -11.41
N TYR A 332 -12.39 22.26 -11.61
CA TYR A 332 -13.69 22.83 -12.00
C TYR A 332 -14.17 23.91 -11.03
N GLY A 333 -14.09 23.68 -9.71
CA GLY A 333 -14.49 24.71 -8.75
C GLY A 333 -13.60 25.96 -8.78
N LEU A 334 -12.33 25.83 -9.16
CA LEU A 334 -11.44 26.99 -9.36
C LEU A 334 -11.87 27.79 -10.58
N ALA A 335 -12.24 27.10 -11.67
CA ALA A 335 -12.75 27.73 -12.89
C ALA A 335 -14.12 28.41 -12.67
N GLU A 336 -15.02 27.79 -11.88
CA GLU A 336 -16.28 28.43 -11.48
C GLU A 336 -16.05 29.69 -10.65
N MET A 337 -15.05 29.69 -9.76
CA MET A 337 -14.66 30.89 -9.01
C MET A 337 -14.20 32.01 -9.94
N GLU A 338 -13.36 31.72 -10.94
CA GLU A 338 -12.97 32.73 -11.94
C GLU A 338 -14.14 33.23 -12.79
N GLY A 339 -15.03 32.33 -13.23
CA GLY A 339 -16.26 32.70 -13.92
C GLY A 339 -17.13 33.65 -13.09
N HIS A 340 -17.26 33.36 -11.80
CA HIS A 340 -17.96 34.23 -10.85
C HIS A 340 -17.27 35.59 -10.67
N MET A 341 -15.94 35.64 -10.69
CA MET A 341 -15.22 36.92 -10.71
C MET A 341 -15.51 37.72 -11.98
N ALA A 342 -15.69 37.05 -13.13
CA ALA A 342 -16.09 37.71 -14.37
C ALA A 342 -17.48 38.35 -14.21
N GLU A 343 -18.44 37.63 -13.64
CA GLU A 343 -19.81 38.13 -13.40
C GLU A 343 -19.86 39.33 -12.47
N LEU A 344 -19.06 39.32 -11.38
CA LEU A 344 -19.08 40.37 -10.36
C LEU A 344 -18.33 41.64 -10.78
N TYR A 345 -17.19 41.48 -11.46
CA TYR A 345 -16.19 42.54 -11.57
C TYR A 345 -15.92 43.03 -12.98
N THR A 346 -16.53 42.40 -13.98
CA THR A 346 -16.24 42.67 -15.40
C THR A 346 -17.52 42.76 -16.23
N THR A 347 -17.36 43.05 -17.52
CA THR A 347 -18.45 42.93 -18.52
C THR A 347 -18.25 41.76 -19.49
N LEU A 348 -17.46 40.76 -19.11
CA LEU A 348 -17.13 39.62 -19.96
C LEU A 348 -18.28 38.62 -20.05
N ASP A 349 -18.54 38.13 -21.26
CA ASP A 349 -19.11 36.79 -21.42
C ASP A 349 -18.07 35.77 -20.95
N HIS A 350 -18.49 34.70 -20.27
CA HIS A 350 -17.56 33.65 -19.84
C HIS A 350 -18.16 32.27 -20.03
N GLN A 351 -17.30 31.28 -20.18
CA GLN A 351 -17.67 29.87 -20.16
C GLN A 351 -16.60 29.04 -19.46
N VAL A 352 -17.03 28.06 -18.67
CA VAL A 352 -16.14 27.04 -18.10
C VAL A 352 -16.14 25.82 -19.02
N VAL A 353 -14.95 25.38 -19.43
CA VAL A 353 -14.75 24.26 -20.34
C VAL A 353 -13.96 23.17 -19.63
N VAL A 354 -14.65 22.10 -19.22
CA VAL A 354 -13.99 20.91 -18.65
C VAL A 354 -13.44 20.06 -19.78
N GLY A 355 -12.11 19.96 -19.85
CA GLY A 355 -11.44 19.24 -20.92
C GLY A 355 -9.96 19.58 -20.99
N SER A 356 -9.31 19.06 -22.04
CA SER A 356 -7.91 19.35 -22.28
C SER A 356 -7.75 20.64 -23.07
N TYR A 357 -6.89 21.51 -22.57
CA TYR A 357 -6.34 22.67 -23.26
C TYR A 357 -4.83 22.60 -23.03
N GLY A 358 -4.05 22.77 -24.09
CA GLY A 358 -2.59 22.66 -24.02
C GLY A 358 -1.98 24.03 -23.75
N SER A 359 -1.52 24.25 -22.52
CA SER A 359 -0.70 25.38 -22.08
C SER A 359 -0.16 25.05 -20.67
N ASP A 360 0.51 25.99 -20.00
CA ASP A 360 1.29 25.75 -18.78
C ASP A 360 0.51 25.13 -17.60
N GLN A 361 -0.82 25.31 -17.53
CA GLN A 361 -1.67 24.65 -16.51
C GLN A 361 -1.53 23.13 -16.50
N LEU A 362 -1.22 22.52 -17.66
CA LEU A 362 -1.14 21.07 -17.80
C LEU A 362 -0.03 20.48 -16.93
N ALA A 363 1.10 21.19 -16.80
CA ALA A 363 2.19 20.79 -15.92
C ALA A 363 1.73 20.69 -14.46
N PHE A 364 0.94 21.66 -14.00
CA PHE A 364 0.38 21.67 -12.64
C PHE A 364 -0.64 20.57 -12.42
N HIS A 365 -1.54 20.31 -13.38
CA HIS A 365 -2.47 19.17 -13.30
C HIS A 365 -1.74 17.84 -13.15
N GLU A 366 -0.61 17.68 -13.83
CA GLU A 366 0.17 16.44 -13.78
C GLU A 366 0.85 16.21 -12.44
N TYR A 367 1.33 17.27 -11.80
CA TYR A 367 1.91 17.20 -10.46
C TYR A 367 0.90 17.31 -9.32
N GLY A 368 -0.40 17.31 -9.63
CA GLY A 368 -1.49 17.19 -8.67
C GLY A 368 -1.90 18.52 -8.02
N TYR A 369 -1.69 19.63 -8.73
CA TYR A 369 -2.14 20.96 -8.36
C TYR A 369 -3.39 21.35 -9.15
N GLN A 370 -4.25 22.18 -8.54
CA GLN A 370 -5.39 22.77 -9.26
C GLN A 370 -4.91 23.94 -10.10
N ALA A 371 -5.29 23.95 -11.38
CA ALA A 371 -4.90 24.99 -12.32
C ALA A 371 -5.99 25.22 -13.37
N THR A 372 -6.08 26.42 -13.90
CA THR A 372 -7.00 26.83 -14.97
C THR A 372 -6.23 27.50 -16.09
N ALA A 373 -6.82 27.55 -17.29
CA ALA A 373 -6.32 28.31 -18.42
C ALA A 373 -7.40 29.26 -18.94
N GLY A 374 -7.22 30.56 -18.76
CA GLY A 374 -8.04 31.60 -19.39
C GLY A 374 -7.54 31.88 -20.81
N ALA A 375 -8.39 31.71 -21.81
CA ALA A 375 -8.04 31.92 -23.21
C ALA A 375 -9.20 32.52 -24.02
N GLU A 376 -8.93 32.78 -25.30
CA GLU A 376 -9.85 33.41 -26.23
C GLU A 376 -11.26 32.77 -26.24
N TYR A 377 -12.26 33.62 -26.41
CA TYR A 377 -13.65 33.22 -26.50
C TYR A 377 -14.16 33.34 -27.93
N GLY A 378 -14.92 32.34 -28.38
CA GLY A 378 -15.56 32.37 -29.69
C GLY A 378 -14.67 31.83 -30.81
N SER A 379 -14.37 32.67 -31.81
CA SER A 379 -13.69 32.22 -33.04
C SER A 379 -12.17 32.22 -32.89
N TRP A 380 -11.55 31.09 -33.21
CA TRP A 380 -10.10 30.88 -33.23
C TRP A 380 -9.31 32.01 -33.88
N TYR A 381 -8.21 32.41 -33.24
CA TYR A 381 -7.31 33.45 -33.73
C TYR A 381 -6.56 33.03 -35.00
N PRO A 382 -6.76 33.72 -36.15
CA PRO A 382 -6.24 33.25 -37.44
C PRO A 382 -4.74 33.48 -37.64
N TYR A 383 -4.07 34.23 -36.76
CA TYR A 383 -2.64 34.54 -36.86
C TYR A 383 -1.77 33.74 -35.89
N TYR A 384 -2.36 32.82 -35.13
CA TYR A 384 -1.67 31.89 -34.23
C TYR A 384 -0.44 31.25 -34.90
N HIS A 385 0.70 31.28 -34.23
CA HIS A 385 1.99 30.76 -34.71
C HIS A 385 2.42 31.29 -36.08
N THR A 386 2.13 32.56 -36.38
CA THR A 386 2.59 33.21 -37.61
C THR A 386 3.29 34.54 -37.31
N THR A 387 4.11 34.97 -38.27
CA THR A 387 4.68 36.33 -38.32
C THR A 387 3.62 37.44 -38.30
N GLY A 388 2.35 37.10 -38.54
CA GLY A 388 1.21 38.02 -38.48
C GLY A 388 0.62 38.21 -37.08
N ASP A 389 1.04 37.45 -36.07
CA ASP A 389 0.58 37.66 -34.69
C ASP A 389 1.15 38.95 -34.11
N THR A 390 0.43 40.05 -34.30
CA THR A 390 0.85 41.38 -33.91
C THR A 390 -0.22 42.08 -33.08
N ILE A 391 0.22 42.99 -32.21
CA ILE A 391 -0.62 43.79 -31.31
C ILE A 391 -1.70 44.59 -32.05
N GLY A 392 -1.50 44.86 -33.35
CA GLY A 392 -2.47 45.54 -34.20
C GLY A 392 -3.80 44.78 -34.35
N ASN A 393 -3.80 43.46 -34.11
CA ASN A 393 -4.98 42.62 -34.20
C ASN A 393 -5.78 42.55 -32.89
N LEU A 394 -5.27 43.13 -31.79
CA LEU A 394 -5.73 42.82 -30.43
C LEU A 394 -6.63 43.91 -29.84
N SER A 395 -7.51 43.51 -28.93
CA SER A 395 -8.43 44.35 -28.16
C SER A 395 -7.89 44.58 -26.75
N MET A 396 -7.27 45.73 -26.51
CA MET A 396 -6.79 46.11 -25.18
C MET A 396 -7.91 46.27 -24.14
N PRO A 397 -9.13 46.75 -24.49
CA PRO A 397 -10.26 46.70 -23.56
C PRO A 397 -10.61 45.28 -23.12
N LEU A 398 -10.56 44.30 -24.03
CA LEU A 398 -10.79 42.90 -23.69
C LEU A 398 -9.71 42.39 -22.74
N ALA A 399 -8.44 42.59 -23.10
CA ALA A 399 -7.30 42.19 -22.27
C ALA A 399 -7.38 42.79 -20.84
N ALA A 400 -7.83 44.04 -20.72
CA ALA A 400 -8.00 44.70 -19.43
C ALA A 400 -9.15 44.09 -18.60
N GLU A 401 -10.27 43.72 -19.22
CA GLU A 401 -11.38 43.06 -18.52
C GLU A 401 -10.98 41.64 -18.09
N VAL A 402 -10.28 40.88 -18.94
CA VAL A 402 -9.74 39.55 -18.56
C VAL A 402 -8.72 39.68 -17.41
N ALA A 403 -7.86 40.71 -17.45
CA ALA A 403 -6.93 41.01 -16.36
C ALA A 403 -7.64 41.33 -15.05
N LYS A 404 -8.75 42.09 -15.06
CA LYS A 404 -9.54 42.34 -13.86
C LYS A 404 -10.10 41.05 -13.27
N MET A 405 -10.64 40.16 -14.10
CA MET A 405 -11.11 38.84 -13.67
C MET A 405 -9.99 38.02 -13.03
N GLY A 406 -8.85 37.88 -13.72
CA GLY A 406 -7.71 37.11 -13.21
C GLY A 406 -7.13 37.67 -11.91
N ILE A 407 -7.03 39.01 -11.79
CA ILE A 407 -6.57 39.67 -10.57
C ILE A 407 -7.58 39.48 -9.43
N ALA A 408 -8.89 39.58 -9.69
CA ALA A 408 -9.92 39.31 -8.70
C ALA A 408 -9.86 37.86 -8.19
N GLY A 409 -9.68 36.89 -9.09
CA GLY A 409 -9.49 35.48 -8.74
C GLY A 409 -8.22 35.27 -7.90
N LEU A 410 -7.11 35.90 -8.30
CA LEU A 410 -5.86 35.81 -7.57
C LEU A 410 -5.95 36.41 -6.17
N VAL A 411 -6.60 37.57 -6.01
CA VAL A 411 -6.81 38.21 -4.70
C VAL A 411 -7.71 37.34 -3.82
N THR A 412 -8.76 36.74 -4.39
CA THR A 412 -9.62 35.79 -3.67
C THR A 412 -8.79 34.65 -3.10
N LEU A 413 -7.94 34.01 -3.90
CA LEU A 413 -7.04 32.95 -3.43
C LEU A 413 -6.05 33.47 -2.37
N ALA A 414 -5.46 34.65 -2.59
CA ALA A 414 -4.41 35.20 -1.75
C ALA A 414 -4.90 35.73 -0.39
N MET A 415 -6.19 36.04 -0.27
CA MET A 415 -6.83 36.50 0.96
C MET A 415 -7.60 35.38 1.68
N SER A 416 -7.84 34.23 1.05
CA SER A 416 -8.49 33.10 1.71
C SER A 416 -7.70 32.60 2.93
N PRO A 417 -8.41 32.26 4.04
CA PRO A 417 -7.79 31.62 5.20
C PRO A 417 -7.28 30.22 4.87
N GLY A 418 -6.48 29.64 5.76
CA GLY A 418 -6.00 28.28 5.57
C GLY A 418 -7.12 27.22 5.56
N THR A 419 -6.98 26.16 4.78
CA THR A 419 -7.92 25.02 4.83
C THR A 419 -7.88 24.35 6.21
N PRO A 420 -9.04 24.04 6.82
CA PRO A 420 -9.09 23.30 8.08
C PRO A 420 -8.42 21.93 7.97
N ASP A 421 -7.55 21.62 8.92
CA ASP A 421 -6.81 20.35 8.98
C ASP A 421 -7.48 19.36 9.95
N SER A 422 -7.19 18.08 9.77
CA SER A 422 -7.62 16.99 10.66
C SER A 422 -9.14 16.91 10.84
N PHE A 423 -9.90 17.28 9.82
CA PHE A 423 -11.36 17.12 9.82
C PHE A 423 -11.74 15.64 9.94
N ARG A 424 -12.65 15.34 10.87
CA ARG A 424 -13.17 14.01 11.17
C ARG A 424 -14.67 14.11 11.45
N LEU A 425 -15.37 13.02 11.16
CA LEU A 425 -16.81 12.87 11.37
C LEU A 425 -17.08 11.53 12.04
N TRP A 426 -17.81 11.54 13.16
CA TRP A 426 -18.04 10.36 14.00
C TRP A 426 -19.52 10.17 14.27
N ASP A 427 -19.94 8.90 14.40
CA ASP A 427 -21.26 8.58 14.93
C ASP A 427 -21.30 8.75 16.46
N VAL A 428 -22.35 9.43 16.92
CA VAL A 428 -22.60 9.70 18.34
C VAL A 428 -23.40 8.55 19.00
N GLY A 429 -24.00 7.65 18.21
CA GLY A 429 -24.78 6.51 18.73
C GLY A 429 -26.24 6.85 19.05
N THR A 430 -26.73 8.00 18.58
CA THR A 430 -28.11 8.47 18.85
C THR A 430 -29.07 8.24 17.69
N GLY A 431 -28.57 7.78 16.53
CA GLY A 431 -29.32 7.64 15.28
C GLY A 431 -29.71 8.96 14.60
N GLY A 432 -29.58 10.12 15.27
CA GLY A 432 -30.01 11.42 14.73
C GLY A 432 -28.93 12.48 14.63
N ALA A 433 -27.68 12.14 14.96
CA ALA A 433 -26.60 13.10 15.03
C ALA A 433 -25.23 12.50 14.70
N LEU A 434 -24.35 13.35 14.16
CA LEU A 434 -22.93 13.09 13.95
C LEU A 434 -22.10 14.17 14.65
N GLU A 435 -20.90 13.82 15.11
CA GLU A 435 -19.95 14.75 15.71
C GLU A 435 -18.83 15.05 14.72
N ALA A 436 -18.63 16.32 14.40
CA ALA A 436 -17.55 16.79 13.55
C ALA A 436 -16.45 17.43 14.39
N THR A 437 -15.18 17.13 14.10
CA THR A 437 -14.02 17.70 14.82
C THR A 437 -12.91 18.07 13.84
N TRP A 438 -12.17 19.14 14.12
CA TRP A 438 -11.04 19.60 13.31
C TRP A 438 -10.01 20.32 14.18
N LYS A 439 -8.82 20.56 13.61
CA LYS A 439 -7.81 21.42 14.23
C LYS A 439 -8.19 22.88 13.99
N GLU A 440 -8.19 23.70 15.06
CA GLU A 440 -8.41 25.14 14.90
C GLU A 440 -7.30 25.77 14.04
N ASN A 441 -7.71 26.66 13.16
CA ASN A 441 -6.86 27.45 12.29
C ASN A 441 -6.15 28.51 13.11
N THR A 442 -4.92 28.81 12.75
CA THR A 442 -4.11 29.81 13.45
C THR A 442 -4.22 31.20 12.84
N ASP A 443 -5.05 31.37 11.80
CA ASP A 443 -5.31 32.66 11.15
C ASP A 443 -5.80 33.69 12.21
N SER A 444 -5.08 34.81 12.32
CA SER A 444 -5.33 35.82 13.36
C SER A 444 -6.72 36.45 13.30
N ASP A 445 -7.33 36.46 12.11
CA ASP A 445 -8.62 37.04 11.79
C ASP A 445 -9.65 36.00 11.37
N LEU A 446 -9.43 34.74 11.73
CA LEU A 446 -10.42 33.68 11.64
C LEU A 446 -11.74 34.16 12.29
N ALA A 447 -12.82 34.23 11.51
CA ALA A 447 -14.17 34.51 11.98
C ALA A 447 -14.87 33.24 12.46
N GLY A 448 -14.60 32.11 11.80
CA GLY A 448 -15.21 30.83 12.14
C GLY A 448 -15.05 29.81 11.02
N TYR A 449 -16.01 28.90 10.94
CA TYR A 449 -16.04 27.84 9.96
C TYR A 449 -17.44 27.65 9.39
N ARG A 450 -17.52 27.09 8.18
CA ARG A 450 -18.77 26.59 7.62
C ARG A 450 -18.65 25.09 7.45
N LEU A 451 -19.44 24.36 8.24
CA LEU A 451 -19.60 22.91 8.11
C LEU A 451 -20.69 22.64 7.07
N MET A 452 -20.44 21.75 6.13
CA MET A 452 -21.35 21.44 5.03
C MET A 452 -21.54 19.93 4.94
N TRP A 453 -22.77 19.46 4.67
CA TRP A 453 -23.06 18.03 4.56
C TRP A 453 -24.22 17.73 3.60
N GLY A 454 -24.28 16.47 3.15
CA GLY A 454 -25.35 15.96 2.27
C GLY A 454 -25.32 14.44 2.18
N THR A 455 -26.27 13.85 1.44
CA THR A 455 -26.38 12.37 1.30
C THR A 455 -25.67 11.81 0.07
N THR A 456 -25.09 12.68 -0.76
CA THR A 456 -24.35 12.32 -1.97
C THR A 456 -22.96 12.94 -1.87
N SER A 457 -21.92 12.14 -2.10
CA SER A 457 -20.52 12.62 -2.07
C SER A 457 -20.33 13.79 -3.03
N GLY A 458 -19.64 14.84 -2.57
CA GLY A 458 -19.42 16.09 -3.30
C GLY A 458 -20.64 17.01 -3.42
N VAL A 459 -21.82 16.61 -2.93
CA VAL A 459 -23.05 17.42 -2.99
C VAL A 459 -23.55 17.70 -1.59
N TYR A 460 -23.30 18.91 -1.10
CA TYR A 460 -23.69 19.35 0.23
C TYR A 460 -24.98 20.18 0.18
N THR A 461 -26.08 19.57 0.61
CA THR A 461 -27.42 20.19 0.60
C THR A 461 -27.65 21.10 1.79
N ASP A 462 -26.88 20.91 2.86
CA ASP A 462 -27.06 21.59 4.14
C ASP A 462 -25.72 22.18 4.59
N SER A 463 -25.78 23.31 5.31
CA SER A 463 -24.61 23.93 5.91
C SER A 463 -24.92 24.63 7.22
N LEU A 464 -23.88 24.82 8.03
CA LEU A 464 -23.93 25.52 9.30
C LEU A 464 -22.67 26.35 9.47
N LEU A 465 -22.84 27.66 9.63
CA LEU A 465 -21.80 28.54 10.13
C LEU A 465 -21.62 28.31 11.62
N VAL A 466 -20.38 28.03 12.01
CA VAL A 466 -19.95 27.88 13.40
C VAL A 466 -18.87 28.91 13.68
N GLY A 467 -18.85 29.44 14.90
CA GLY A 467 -17.81 30.39 15.28
C GLY A 467 -16.43 29.73 15.38
N ARG A 468 -15.52 30.36 16.13
CA ARG A 468 -14.20 29.80 16.43
C ARG A 468 -14.27 28.62 17.39
N VAL A 469 -14.65 27.47 16.86
CA VAL A 469 -14.74 26.19 17.57
C VAL A 469 -13.93 25.15 16.81
N SER A 470 -13.56 24.07 17.50
CA SER A 470 -12.83 22.92 16.93
C SER A 470 -13.67 21.65 16.86
N HIS A 471 -14.93 21.73 17.24
CA HIS A 471 -15.90 20.65 17.15
C HIS A 471 -17.31 21.21 16.99
N GLN A 472 -18.18 20.44 16.34
CA GLN A 472 -19.59 20.76 16.17
C GLN A 472 -20.40 19.48 16.00
N ARG A 473 -21.54 19.41 16.70
CA ARG A 473 -22.55 18.39 16.46
C ARG A 473 -23.50 18.79 15.34
N ILE A 474 -23.70 17.87 14.40
CA ILE A 474 -24.73 17.93 13.36
C ILE A 474 -25.94 17.15 13.87
N ASN A 475 -27.11 17.78 13.95
CA ASN A 475 -28.34 17.18 14.46
C ASN A 475 -29.41 17.08 13.36
N GLY A 476 -30.48 16.33 13.63
CA GLY A 476 -31.62 16.22 12.71
C GLY A 476 -31.35 15.30 11.52
N LEU A 477 -30.34 14.44 11.63
CA LEU A 477 -29.99 13.46 10.61
C LEU A 477 -30.92 12.26 10.68
N VAL A 478 -31.02 11.52 9.58
CA VAL A 478 -31.85 10.32 9.48
C VAL A 478 -31.03 9.08 9.85
N ASP A 479 -31.52 8.30 10.83
CA ASP A 479 -30.91 7.04 11.29
C ASP A 479 -30.64 6.08 10.13
N GLY A 480 -29.45 5.48 10.11
CA GLY A 480 -29.01 4.56 9.08
C GLY A 480 -28.69 5.20 7.71
N THR A 481 -28.80 6.52 7.55
CA THR A 481 -28.50 7.22 6.29
C THR A 481 -27.04 7.69 6.26
N ARG A 482 -26.32 7.41 5.18
CA ARG A 482 -24.93 7.90 5.03
C ARG A 482 -24.93 9.38 4.70
N TYR A 483 -24.13 10.14 5.45
CA TYR A 483 -23.85 11.54 5.19
C TYR A 483 -22.38 11.72 4.83
N TYR A 484 -22.14 12.61 3.88
CA TYR A 484 -20.85 13.11 3.47
C TYR A 484 -20.74 14.57 3.95
N ALA A 485 -19.61 14.93 4.56
CA ALA A 485 -19.41 16.27 5.11
C ALA A 485 -18.01 16.79 4.82
N THR A 486 -17.90 18.12 4.77
CA THR A 486 -16.63 18.85 4.73
C THR A 486 -16.76 20.18 5.49
N ILE A 487 -15.65 20.90 5.66
CA ILE A 487 -15.57 22.15 6.38
C ILE A 487 -14.61 23.12 5.68
N VAL A 488 -14.94 24.41 5.73
CA VAL A 488 -14.07 25.53 5.30
C VAL A 488 -13.89 26.51 6.46
N ALA A 489 -12.75 27.19 6.50
CA ALA A 489 -12.51 28.32 7.40
C ALA A 489 -13.01 29.61 6.75
N LEU A 490 -13.47 30.56 7.57
CA LEU A 490 -13.85 31.90 7.15
C LEU A 490 -13.04 32.93 7.91
N ASP A 491 -12.58 33.96 7.22
CA ASP A 491 -11.97 35.13 7.84
C ASP A 491 -13.03 36.20 8.18
N SER A 492 -12.58 37.28 8.83
CA SER A 492 -13.44 38.41 9.21
C SER A 492 -13.95 39.27 8.05
N ALA A 493 -13.37 39.12 6.85
CA ALA A 493 -13.81 39.77 5.63
C ALA A 493 -14.83 38.92 4.84
N GLY A 494 -15.01 37.66 5.23
CA GLY A 494 -15.93 36.71 4.59
C GLY A 494 -15.26 35.83 3.54
N HIS A 495 -13.94 35.89 3.36
CA HIS A 495 -13.23 34.96 2.50
C HIS A 495 -13.25 33.56 3.10
N GLU A 496 -13.55 32.55 2.27
CA GLU A 496 -13.52 31.16 2.70
C GLU A 496 -12.26 30.46 2.19
N SER A 497 -11.76 29.49 2.96
CA SER A 497 -10.67 28.61 2.53
C SER A 497 -11.15 27.60 1.48
N GLY A 498 -10.22 26.86 0.87
CA GLY A 498 -10.56 25.57 0.24
C GLY A 498 -11.14 24.58 1.28
N PRO A 499 -12.02 23.63 0.88
CA PRO A 499 -12.63 22.66 1.77
C PRO A 499 -11.63 21.61 2.26
N ALA A 500 -11.82 21.13 3.49
CA ALA A 500 -11.10 19.99 4.02
C ALA A 500 -11.44 18.70 3.25
N PRO A 501 -10.58 17.65 3.29
CA PRO A 501 -10.92 16.36 2.71
C PRO A 501 -12.24 15.81 3.25
N GLU A 502 -13.17 15.49 2.34
CA GLU A 502 -14.51 14.98 2.67
C GLU A 502 -14.44 13.75 3.59
N GLN A 503 -15.28 13.74 4.62
CA GLN A 503 -15.48 12.61 5.53
C GLN A 503 -16.90 12.09 5.39
N ASN A 504 -17.14 10.83 5.78
CA ASN A 504 -18.49 10.28 5.78
C ASN A 504 -18.72 9.38 7.00
N ALA A 505 -19.97 9.38 7.47
CA ALA A 505 -20.42 8.55 8.58
C ALA A 505 -21.91 8.22 8.42
N VAL A 506 -22.38 7.24 9.18
CA VAL A 506 -23.78 6.82 9.23
C VAL A 506 -24.21 6.98 10.70
N PRO A 507 -25.17 7.86 11.04
CA PRO A 507 -25.68 7.95 12.38
C PRO A 507 -26.51 6.68 12.67
N GLY A 508 -26.21 6.01 13.79
CA GLY A 508 -26.86 4.76 14.18
C GLY A 508 -27.28 4.78 15.64
N VAL A 509 -28.38 4.09 15.97
CA VAL A 509 -28.71 3.74 17.37
C VAL A 509 -28.01 2.44 17.82
N ARG A 510 -27.48 1.67 16.88
CA ARG A 510 -26.74 0.43 17.16
C ARG A 510 -25.34 0.55 16.57
N PRO A 511 -24.31 0.05 17.26
CA PRO A 511 -22.98 -0.06 16.69
C PRO A 511 -22.97 -0.84 15.37
N LEU A 512 -22.10 -0.43 14.47
CA LEU A 512 -21.75 -1.14 13.26
C LEU A 512 -21.09 -2.49 13.58
N SER A 513 -21.22 -3.43 12.64
CA SER A 513 -20.58 -4.74 12.80
C SER A 513 -19.05 -4.60 12.81
N PRO A 514 -18.35 -5.26 13.75
CA PRO A 514 -16.89 -5.25 13.80
C PRO A 514 -16.26 -5.72 12.49
N GLN A 515 -15.22 -5.01 12.04
CA GLN A 515 -14.51 -5.27 10.79
C GLN A 515 -13.14 -5.91 11.04
N GLY A 516 -12.54 -6.49 9.99
CA GLY A 516 -11.19 -7.07 10.06
C GLY A 516 -11.08 -8.25 11.03
N VAL A 517 -12.17 -9.00 11.23
CA VAL A 517 -12.18 -10.13 12.16
C VAL A 517 -11.26 -11.23 11.64
N SER A 518 -10.43 -11.78 12.53
CA SER A 518 -9.55 -12.92 12.25
C SER A 518 -9.47 -13.85 13.45
N ALA A 519 -9.10 -15.10 13.22
CA ALA A 519 -8.91 -16.10 14.27
C ALA A 519 -7.54 -16.78 14.12
N ARG A 520 -6.85 -16.99 15.24
CA ARG A 520 -5.56 -17.69 15.31
C ARG A 520 -5.62 -18.79 16.35
N PRO A 521 -5.21 -20.03 16.02
CA PRO A 521 -5.20 -21.11 16.98
C PRO A 521 -4.04 -20.96 17.97
N PHE A 522 -4.25 -21.42 19.19
CA PHE A 522 -3.20 -21.64 20.19
C PHE A 522 -3.45 -22.97 20.92
N PHE A 523 -2.57 -23.32 21.85
CA PHE A 523 -2.70 -24.56 22.62
C PHE A 523 -4.07 -24.67 23.32
N GLN A 524 -4.88 -25.66 22.90
CA GLN A 524 -6.25 -25.93 23.34
C GLN A 524 -7.20 -24.73 23.26
N GLY A 525 -7.01 -23.84 22.28
CA GLY A 525 -7.82 -22.63 22.17
C GLY A 525 -7.73 -21.89 20.84
N MET A 526 -8.56 -20.85 20.73
CA MET A 526 -8.62 -19.94 19.59
C MET A 526 -8.60 -18.50 20.11
N ALA A 527 -7.73 -17.66 19.54
CA ALA A 527 -7.72 -16.23 19.76
C ALA A 527 -8.42 -15.54 18.59
N THR A 528 -9.34 -14.63 18.88
CA THR A 528 -10.05 -13.81 17.89
C THR A 528 -9.58 -12.37 18.01
N PHE A 529 -9.47 -11.69 16.86
CA PHE A 529 -8.97 -10.32 16.74
C PHE A 529 -9.90 -9.55 15.80
N TRP A 530 -10.08 -8.26 16.02
CA TRP A 530 -10.87 -7.38 15.17
C TRP A 530 -10.37 -5.93 15.21
N LEU A 531 -10.88 -5.07 14.33
CA LEU A 531 -10.62 -3.63 14.39
C LEU A 531 -11.57 -2.94 15.37
N ARG A 532 -11.06 -1.93 16.09
CA ARG A 532 -11.89 -1.15 17.01
C ARG A 532 -12.96 -0.37 16.23
N ASN A 533 -14.17 -0.39 16.77
CA ASN A 533 -15.31 0.42 16.34
C ASN A 533 -15.05 1.89 16.69
N GLN A 534 -15.61 2.81 15.91
CA GLN A 534 -15.30 4.25 15.95
C GLN A 534 -16.40 5.09 16.61
N GLU A 535 -17.53 4.48 16.90
CA GLU A 535 -18.68 5.07 17.59
C GLU A 535 -18.27 5.57 18.97
N LEU A 536 -18.66 6.80 19.31
CA LEU A 536 -18.25 7.48 20.54
C LEU A 536 -18.80 6.81 21.81
N ASP A 537 -19.91 6.10 21.68
CA ASP A 537 -20.62 5.46 22.78
C ASP A 537 -20.38 3.93 22.87
N LEU A 538 -19.38 3.41 22.16
CA LEU A 538 -18.97 2.01 22.23
C LEU A 538 -18.64 1.57 23.67
N ALA A 539 -19.33 0.56 24.19
CA ALA A 539 -19.07 -0.04 25.50
C ALA A 539 -18.16 -1.28 25.43
N GLY A 540 -18.20 -2.05 24.34
CA GLY A 540 -17.34 -3.22 24.15
C GLY A 540 -17.93 -4.25 23.19
N TYR A 541 -17.50 -5.51 23.33
CA TYR A 541 -17.79 -6.58 22.36
C TYR A 541 -18.35 -7.84 23.01
N ASN A 542 -19.23 -8.53 22.27
CA ASN A 542 -19.57 -9.93 22.53
C ASN A 542 -18.94 -10.83 21.47
N ILE A 543 -18.43 -11.98 21.91
CA ILE A 543 -17.85 -13.00 21.04
C ILE A 543 -18.77 -14.19 21.10
N TYR A 544 -19.09 -14.72 19.92
CA TYR A 544 -19.91 -15.91 19.79
C TYR A 544 -19.14 -17.01 19.05
N ARG A 545 -19.35 -18.26 19.48
CA ARG A 545 -18.72 -19.46 18.92
C ARG A 545 -19.77 -20.47 18.48
N SER A 546 -19.52 -21.16 17.37
CA SER A 546 -20.25 -22.34 16.93
C SER A 546 -19.30 -23.45 16.46
N THR A 547 -19.80 -24.68 16.38
CA THR A 547 -19.16 -25.80 15.66
C THR A 547 -19.82 -26.06 14.30
N VAL A 548 -20.81 -25.25 13.93
CA VAL A 548 -21.54 -25.31 12.66
C VAL A 548 -21.41 -23.95 11.97
N SER A 549 -20.93 -23.95 10.72
CA SER A 549 -20.79 -22.72 9.93
C SER A 549 -22.14 -22.03 9.75
N GLY A 550 -22.17 -20.71 9.94
CA GLY A 550 -23.33 -19.85 9.68
C GLY A 550 -24.50 -19.96 10.66
N SER A 551 -24.45 -20.84 11.67
CA SER A 551 -25.57 -21.03 12.60
C SER A 551 -25.13 -21.58 13.96
N GLY A 552 -26.03 -21.61 14.95
CA GLY A 552 -25.78 -22.27 16.24
C GLY A 552 -24.83 -21.55 17.20
N TYR A 553 -24.54 -20.27 16.97
CA TYR A 553 -23.58 -19.54 17.80
C TYR A 553 -24.06 -19.31 19.23
N ALA A 554 -23.20 -19.63 20.19
CA ALA A 554 -23.36 -19.33 21.61
C ALA A 554 -22.33 -18.28 22.05
N LYS A 555 -22.76 -17.34 22.91
CA LYS A 555 -21.87 -16.32 23.49
C LYS A 555 -20.85 -17.00 24.42
N VAL A 556 -19.57 -16.64 24.28
CA VAL A 556 -18.46 -17.26 25.03
C VAL A 556 -17.88 -16.37 26.13
N ASN A 557 -18.00 -15.04 26.02
CA ASN A 557 -17.54 -14.11 27.04
C ASN A 557 -18.63 -13.83 28.08
N GLY A 558 -18.26 -13.66 29.35
CA GLY A 558 -19.19 -13.32 30.44
C GLY A 558 -19.52 -11.82 30.48
N ALA A 559 -18.48 -10.98 30.56
CA ALA A 559 -18.58 -9.52 30.48
C ALA A 559 -18.16 -9.02 29.08
N LEU A 560 -18.57 -7.81 28.72
CA LEU A 560 -18.14 -7.17 27.46
C LEU A 560 -16.61 -7.10 27.41
N VAL A 561 -16.05 -7.48 26.26
CA VAL A 561 -14.62 -7.33 26.00
C VAL A 561 -14.38 -5.89 25.55
N THR A 562 -13.53 -5.13 26.26
CA THR A 562 -13.20 -3.75 25.89
C THR A 562 -11.95 -3.66 25.01
N ASP A 563 -11.18 -4.74 24.96
CA ASP A 563 -10.04 -4.91 24.06
C ASP A 563 -10.51 -5.36 22.66
N THR A 564 -9.61 -5.39 21.69
CA THR A 564 -9.87 -5.88 20.33
C THR A 564 -9.42 -7.32 20.12
N THR A 565 -9.21 -8.05 21.23
CA THR A 565 -8.79 -9.45 21.22
C THR A 565 -9.55 -10.27 22.26
N TYR A 566 -9.83 -11.54 21.95
CA TYR A 566 -10.42 -12.47 22.91
C TYR A 566 -9.86 -13.88 22.75
N ARG A 567 -9.48 -14.49 23.87
CA ARG A 567 -8.95 -15.86 23.94
C ARG A 567 -10.01 -16.82 24.46
N ASP A 568 -10.39 -17.78 23.63
CA ASP A 568 -11.26 -18.90 24.00
C ASP A 568 -10.41 -20.16 24.23
N SER A 569 -10.53 -20.79 25.40
CA SER A 569 -9.67 -21.90 25.85
C SER A 569 -10.50 -23.14 26.20
N GLY A 570 -9.83 -24.31 26.30
CA GLY A 570 -10.48 -25.58 26.62
C GLY A 570 -11.24 -26.18 25.43
N LEU A 571 -10.81 -25.85 24.22
CA LEU A 571 -11.39 -26.37 22.98
C LEU A 571 -10.91 -27.80 22.69
N MET A 572 -11.76 -28.59 22.05
CA MET A 572 -11.48 -30.00 21.78
C MET A 572 -10.60 -30.17 20.53
N SER A 573 -9.77 -31.21 20.53
CA SER A 573 -8.99 -31.63 19.36
C SER A 573 -9.89 -31.94 18.16
N ASP A 574 -9.37 -31.68 16.96
CA ASP A 574 -9.97 -31.93 15.65
C ASP A 574 -11.37 -31.31 15.39
N THR A 575 -11.83 -30.43 16.28
CA THR A 575 -13.11 -29.73 16.11
C THR A 575 -12.89 -28.39 15.43
N MET A 576 -13.58 -28.17 14.31
CA MET A 576 -13.62 -26.86 13.65
C MET A 576 -14.55 -25.92 14.43
N TYR A 577 -14.04 -24.76 14.82
CA TYR A 577 -14.81 -23.72 15.50
C TYR A 577 -14.97 -22.49 14.61
N TYR A 578 -16.14 -21.87 14.70
CA TYR A 578 -16.53 -20.68 13.96
C TYR A 578 -16.83 -19.54 14.94
N TYR A 579 -16.34 -18.34 14.66
CA TYR A 579 -16.50 -17.18 15.52
C TYR A 579 -17.10 -16.00 14.76
N VAL A 580 -17.95 -15.25 15.46
CA VAL A 580 -18.47 -13.94 15.04
C VAL A 580 -18.43 -12.99 16.24
N VAL A 581 -18.23 -11.71 15.98
CA VAL A 581 -18.14 -10.65 17.00
C VAL A 581 -19.23 -9.62 16.75
N THR A 582 -19.82 -9.08 17.82
CA THR A 582 -20.73 -7.93 17.78
C THR A 582 -20.18 -6.82 18.66
N ALA A 583 -20.45 -5.58 18.28
CA ALA A 583 -20.21 -4.41 19.12
C ALA A 583 -21.47 -4.07 19.93
N VAL A 584 -21.27 -3.54 21.13
CA VAL A 584 -22.32 -3.14 22.07
C VAL A 584 -22.02 -1.73 22.55
N ASP A 585 -23.04 -0.86 22.54
CA ASP A 585 -22.94 0.52 23.02
C ASP A 585 -23.21 0.65 24.53
N SER A 586 -23.03 1.88 25.04
CA SER A 586 -23.26 2.25 26.44
C SER A 586 -24.73 2.20 26.87
N SER A 587 -25.67 2.18 25.91
CA SER A 587 -27.11 1.98 26.12
C SER A 587 -27.51 0.50 26.05
N ALA A 588 -26.54 -0.41 25.93
CA ALA A 588 -26.70 -1.84 25.78
C ALA A 588 -27.39 -2.30 24.48
N ASN A 589 -27.40 -1.47 23.42
CA ASN A 589 -27.80 -1.96 22.11
C ASN A 589 -26.65 -2.75 21.48
N GLU A 590 -26.96 -3.96 21.04
CA GLU A 590 -26.03 -4.82 20.30
C GLU A 590 -26.23 -4.63 18.79
N GLY A 591 -25.10 -4.49 18.10
CA GLY A 591 -25.00 -4.37 16.64
C GLY A 591 -25.11 -5.70 15.90
N ASN A 592 -24.94 -5.63 14.58
CA ASN A 592 -24.92 -6.81 13.73
C ASN A 592 -23.63 -7.63 13.94
N ARG A 593 -23.72 -8.95 13.67
CA ARG A 593 -22.57 -9.85 13.69
C ARG A 593 -21.58 -9.48 12.58
N SER A 594 -20.30 -9.62 12.89
CA SER A 594 -19.20 -9.54 11.93
C SER A 594 -19.28 -10.65 10.87
N ALA A 595 -18.38 -10.59 9.88
CA ALA A 595 -18.04 -11.75 9.07
C ALA A 595 -17.58 -12.93 9.96
N GLU A 596 -17.93 -14.16 9.55
CA GLU A 596 -17.53 -15.38 10.24
C GLU A 596 -16.05 -15.70 9.97
N VAL A 597 -15.33 -16.08 11.01
CA VAL A 597 -13.97 -16.64 10.92
C VAL A 597 -13.95 -18.04 11.54
N ARG A 598 -12.96 -18.86 11.19
CA ARG A 598 -12.89 -20.24 11.66
C ARG A 598 -11.48 -20.73 11.93
N GLY A 599 -11.36 -21.79 12.73
CA GLY A 599 -10.10 -22.51 12.93
C GLY A 599 -10.23 -23.73 13.84
N LYS A 600 -9.20 -24.56 13.85
CA LYS A 600 -9.03 -25.71 14.76
C LYS A 600 -7.97 -25.40 15.81
N PRO A 601 -8.16 -25.74 17.10
CA PRO A 601 -7.15 -25.52 18.14
C PRO A 601 -5.91 -26.41 17.95
N ILE A 602 -4.76 -25.99 18.49
CA ILE A 602 -3.53 -26.80 18.53
C ILE A 602 -3.58 -27.71 19.75
N THR A 603 -3.33 -29.02 19.61
CA THR A 603 -3.49 -29.99 20.71
C THR A 603 -2.30 -30.91 20.93
N LEU A 604 -1.46 -31.12 19.91
CA LEU A 604 -0.19 -31.85 20.00
C LEU A 604 -0.32 -33.29 20.55
N ASP A 605 -1.44 -33.96 20.31
CA ASP A 605 -1.79 -35.28 20.85
C ASP A 605 -1.92 -36.41 19.81
N HIS A 606 -1.64 -36.15 18.53
CA HIS A 606 -1.73 -37.13 17.43
C HIS A 606 -0.41 -37.82 17.05
N GLY A 607 0.69 -37.58 17.77
CA GLY A 607 1.99 -38.18 17.42
C GLY A 607 2.66 -37.48 16.23
N ILE A 608 3.29 -38.25 15.34
CA ILE A 608 4.08 -37.71 14.23
C ILE A 608 3.22 -37.51 12.96
N LEU A 609 3.37 -36.36 12.30
CA LEU A 609 2.99 -36.16 10.90
C LEU A 609 4.26 -36.17 10.04
N LEU A 610 4.35 -37.09 9.09
CA LEU A 610 5.38 -37.13 8.06
C LEU A 610 4.86 -36.37 6.83
N VAL A 611 5.50 -35.25 6.50
CA VAL A 611 5.17 -34.40 5.36
C VAL A 611 6.20 -34.64 4.26
N ASP A 612 5.76 -35.25 3.17
CA ASP A 612 6.57 -35.41 1.95
C ASP A 612 6.32 -34.23 1.00
N GLU A 613 7.34 -33.38 0.84
CA GLU A 613 7.33 -32.29 -0.14
C GLU A 613 7.99 -32.70 -1.47
N THR A 614 8.67 -33.85 -1.49
CA THR A 614 9.52 -34.28 -2.60
C THR A 614 8.69 -34.46 -3.87
N ARG A 615 9.09 -33.82 -4.97
CA ARG A 615 8.42 -34.07 -6.26
C ARG A 615 8.63 -35.52 -6.73
N ASP A 616 7.54 -36.19 -7.09
CA ASP A 616 7.54 -37.53 -7.71
C ASP A 616 8.50 -37.63 -8.91
N GLY A 617 9.58 -38.38 -8.72
CA GLY A 617 10.57 -38.67 -9.76
C GLY A 617 10.25 -39.93 -10.56
N ASN A 618 11.16 -40.26 -11.49
CA ASN A 618 11.01 -41.41 -12.40
C ASN A 618 11.65 -42.71 -11.86
N GLY A 619 12.12 -42.70 -10.61
CA GLY A 619 12.77 -43.84 -9.96
C GLY A 619 14.23 -44.07 -10.35
N GLN A 620 14.80 -43.21 -11.19
CA GLN A 620 16.21 -43.26 -11.58
C GLN A 620 17.11 -42.60 -10.53
N ARG A 621 18.43 -42.83 -10.64
CA ARG A 621 19.42 -42.19 -9.77
C ARG A 621 19.27 -40.67 -9.82
N GLY A 622 19.20 -40.05 -8.66
CA GLY A 622 19.00 -38.61 -8.51
C GLY A 622 17.55 -38.14 -8.61
N SER A 623 16.60 -39.00 -9.01
CA SER A 623 15.19 -38.66 -9.21
C SER A 623 14.28 -39.77 -8.64
N PRO A 624 14.20 -39.88 -7.30
CA PRO A 624 13.46 -40.96 -6.64
C PRO A 624 11.97 -40.91 -6.97
N SER A 625 11.36 -42.06 -7.22
CA SER A 625 9.90 -42.16 -7.31
C SER A 625 9.27 -42.03 -5.93
N ASP A 626 8.01 -41.61 -5.86
CA ASP A 626 7.18 -41.60 -4.65
C ASP A 626 7.38 -42.86 -3.80
N ALA A 627 7.08 -44.05 -4.36
CA ALA A 627 7.24 -45.33 -3.66
C ALA A 627 8.65 -45.62 -3.10
N GLN A 628 9.71 -45.01 -3.64
CA GLN A 628 11.08 -45.13 -3.10
C GLN A 628 11.31 -44.22 -1.90
N GLN A 629 10.79 -42.98 -1.93
CA GLN A 629 10.79 -42.07 -0.79
C GLN A 629 10.01 -42.68 0.38
N ASP A 630 8.80 -43.13 0.06
CA ASP A 630 7.87 -43.78 0.94
C ASP A 630 8.49 -45.00 1.66
N ALA A 631 9.18 -45.85 0.90
CA ALA A 631 9.89 -47.01 1.45
C ALA A 631 11.05 -46.60 2.37
N PHE A 632 11.80 -45.56 2.01
CA PHE A 632 12.95 -45.08 2.76
C PHE A 632 12.53 -44.46 4.12
N TYR A 633 11.59 -43.51 4.13
CA TYR A 633 11.14 -42.88 5.37
C TYR A 633 10.35 -43.85 6.27
N ARG A 634 9.59 -44.79 5.69
CA ARG A 634 9.00 -45.92 6.43
C ARG A 634 10.06 -46.79 7.10
N ALA A 635 11.21 -47.01 6.46
CA ALA A 635 12.32 -47.71 7.09
C ALA A 635 12.92 -46.90 8.25
N LEU A 636 13.11 -45.58 8.09
CA LEU A 636 13.64 -44.71 9.16
C LEU A 636 12.74 -44.70 10.39
N LEU A 637 11.42 -44.59 10.19
CA LEU A 637 10.42 -44.47 11.25
C LEU A 637 9.87 -45.83 11.73
N ARG A 638 10.34 -46.96 11.19
CA ARG A 638 9.85 -48.31 11.54
C ARG A 638 9.84 -48.53 13.05
N GLY A 639 8.66 -48.82 13.59
CA GLY A 639 8.42 -48.99 15.03
C GLY A 639 7.83 -47.76 15.71
N THR A 640 7.52 -46.71 14.94
CA THR A 640 6.85 -45.47 15.38
C THR A 640 5.52 -45.33 14.66
N SER A 641 4.50 -44.79 15.35
CA SER A 641 3.21 -44.47 14.72
C SER A 641 3.27 -43.06 14.14
N TYR A 642 2.89 -42.91 12.88
CA TYR A 642 2.84 -41.62 12.19
C TYR A 642 1.67 -41.59 11.19
N SER A 643 1.24 -40.39 10.83
CA SER A 643 0.37 -40.12 9.68
C SER A 643 1.22 -39.60 8.52
N ASP A 644 0.85 -39.96 7.30
CA ASP A 644 1.46 -39.46 6.08
C ASP A 644 0.69 -38.24 5.54
N TRP A 645 1.41 -37.31 4.93
CA TRP A 645 0.86 -36.18 4.18
C TRP A 645 1.70 -35.95 2.93
N ASP A 646 1.11 -36.18 1.76
CA ASP A 646 1.79 -35.97 0.48
C ASP A 646 1.39 -34.62 -0.12
N VAL A 647 2.35 -33.70 -0.22
CA VAL A 647 2.12 -32.34 -0.73
C VAL A 647 1.82 -32.34 -2.25
N ALA A 648 2.20 -33.38 -2.99
CA ALA A 648 1.86 -33.53 -4.40
C ALA A 648 0.35 -33.74 -4.59
N THR A 649 -0.31 -34.49 -3.69
CA THR A 649 -1.73 -34.83 -3.78
C THR A 649 -2.64 -33.98 -2.87
N GLU A 650 -2.17 -33.59 -1.68
CA GLU A 650 -2.98 -32.93 -0.64
C GLU A 650 -2.72 -31.42 -0.50
N SER A 651 -1.79 -30.88 -1.29
CA SER A 651 -1.27 -29.50 -1.17
C SER A 651 -0.54 -29.22 0.15
N VAL A 652 -0.04 -28.00 0.33
CA VAL A 652 0.78 -27.63 1.50
C VAL A 652 -0.11 -27.56 2.75
N PRO A 653 0.22 -28.28 3.85
CA PRO A 653 -0.62 -28.34 5.03
C PRO A 653 -0.77 -26.96 5.69
N GLN A 654 -1.98 -26.64 6.16
CA GLN A 654 -2.30 -25.40 6.86
C GLN A 654 -2.09 -25.56 8.37
N ALA A 655 -2.12 -24.45 9.11
CA ALA A 655 -1.91 -24.46 10.58
C ALA A 655 -2.84 -25.41 11.34
N GLY A 656 -4.07 -25.61 10.85
CA GLY A 656 -5.04 -26.54 11.44
C GLY A 656 -4.76 -28.02 11.15
N ASP A 657 -3.97 -28.33 10.11
CA ASP A 657 -3.63 -29.69 9.70
C ASP A 657 -2.43 -30.21 10.50
N VAL A 658 -1.46 -29.33 10.79
CA VAL A 658 -0.28 -29.65 11.62
C VAL A 658 -0.57 -29.55 13.13
N GLY A 659 -1.52 -28.71 13.54
CA GLY A 659 -1.82 -28.41 14.95
C GLY A 659 -2.15 -29.60 15.87
N PRO A 660 -2.77 -30.70 15.38
CA PRO A 660 -3.01 -31.88 16.21
C PRO A 660 -1.75 -32.69 16.54
N TYR A 661 -0.68 -32.61 15.75
CA TYR A 661 0.45 -33.53 15.83
C TYR A 661 1.53 -33.04 16.81
N SER A 662 2.10 -33.94 17.62
CA SER A 662 3.17 -33.60 18.55
C SER A 662 4.48 -33.28 17.83
N THR A 663 4.74 -33.93 16.70
CA THR A 663 5.93 -33.72 15.87
C THR A 663 5.58 -33.66 14.39
N ILE A 664 6.13 -32.67 13.69
CA ILE A 664 6.14 -32.59 12.22
C ILE A 664 7.52 -33.00 11.73
N VAL A 665 7.58 -34.00 10.87
CA VAL A 665 8.77 -34.35 10.09
C VAL A 665 8.54 -33.85 8.69
N TRP A 666 9.25 -32.79 8.30
CA TRP A 666 9.14 -32.19 6.98
C TRP A 666 10.36 -32.54 6.16
N HIS A 667 10.16 -33.28 5.07
CA HIS A 667 11.24 -33.63 4.16
C HIS A 667 11.03 -33.15 2.73
N ALA A 668 12.12 -32.68 2.12
CA ALA A 668 12.18 -32.26 0.73
C ALA A 668 13.47 -32.77 0.08
N ASP A 669 13.44 -33.95 -0.51
CA ASP A 669 14.63 -34.58 -1.08
C ASP A 669 14.87 -34.20 -2.57
N ASP A 670 14.23 -33.13 -3.06
CA ASP A 670 14.46 -32.59 -4.40
C ASP A 670 15.13 -31.20 -4.37
N TYR A 671 16.13 -30.99 -5.23
CA TYR A 671 16.93 -29.75 -5.24
C TYR A 671 16.41 -28.66 -6.17
N THR A 672 15.26 -28.91 -6.82
CA THR A 672 14.73 -28.10 -7.92
C THR A 672 13.48 -27.32 -7.55
N GLN A 673 12.70 -27.80 -6.60
CA GLN A 673 11.43 -27.23 -6.16
C GLN A 673 11.46 -27.04 -4.65
N GLN A 674 10.77 -25.99 -4.19
CA GLN A 674 10.58 -25.68 -2.77
C GLN A 674 9.14 -25.17 -2.62
N ARG A 675 8.38 -25.78 -1.70
CA ARG A 675 6.95 -25.54 -1.45
C ARG A 675 6.66 -25.27 0.04
N LEU A 676 7.66 -25.29 0.92
CA LEU A 676 7.53 -25.03 2.35
C LEU A 676 7.03 -23.62 2.70
N HIS A 677 7.39 -22.59 1.93
CA HIS A 677 7.17 -21.17 2.30
C HIS A 677 5.74 -20.82 2.76
N PRO A 678 4.65 -21.27 2.09
CA PRO A 678 3.28 -21.00 2.53
C PRO A 678 2.92 -21.57 3.91
N ALA A 679 3.59 -22.63 4.38
CA ALA A 679 3.34 -23.22 5.69
C ALA A 679 4.06 -22.50 6.85
N VAL A 680 5.05 -21.64 6.55
CA VAL A 680 5.96 -21.04 7.55
C VAL A 680 5.23 -20.29 8.67
N PRO A 681 4.21 -19.44 8.40
CA PRO A 681 3.48 -18.77 9.47
C PRO A 681 2.76 -19.76 10.41
N GLY A 682 2.24 -20.86 9.86
CA GLY A 682 1.59 -21.92 10.62
C GLY A 682 2.57 -22.71 11.48
N LEU A 683 3.73 -23.07 10.91
CA LEU A 683 4.79 -23.80 11.61
C LEU A 683 5.44 -22.97 12.73
N ALA A 684 5.63 -21.67 12.54
CA ALA A 684 6.12 -20.79 13.60
C ALA A 684 5.13 -20.75 14.79
N ASN A 685 3.83 -20.54 14.51
CA ASN A 685 2.81 -20.57 15.56
C ASN A 685 2.70 -21.95 16.26
N TYR A 686 2.87 -23.02 15.49
CA TYR A 686 2.92 -24.40 15.99
C TYR A 686 4.07 -24.62 16.98
N LEU A 687 5.29 -24.19 16.65
CA LEU A 687 6.46 -24.28 17.53
C LEU A 687 6.28 -23.45 18.80
N GLN A 688 5.75 -22.24 18.69
CA GLN A 688 5.43 -21.38 19.84
C GLN A 688 4.40 -22.02 20.79
N CYS A 689 3.55 -22.92 20.28
CA CYS A 689 2.58 -23.67 21.06
C CYS A 689 3.12 -24.97 21.68
N GLY A 690 4.42 -25.27 21.52
CA GLY A 690 5.04 -26.48 22.07
C GLY A 690 5.26 -27.61 21.06
N GLY A 691 4.99 -27.36 19.78
CA GLY A 691 5.20 -28.30 18.70
C GLY A 691 6.67 -28.67 18.49
N ARG A 692 6.91 -29.74 17.75
CA ARG A 692 8.25 -30.25 17.46
C ARG A 692 8.44 -30.35 15.95
N LEU A 693 9.57 -29.88 15.43
CA LEU A 693 9.85 -29.89 13.99
C LEU A 693 11.17 -30.59 13.71
N TRP A 694 11.14 -31.57 12.80
CA TRP A 694 12.32 -32.04 12.10
C TRP A 694 12.26 -31.57 10.66
N LEU A 695 13.09 -30.58 10.32
CA LEU A 695 13.19 -30.04 8.97
C LEU A 695 14.43 -30.58 8.27
N VAL A 696 14.24 -31.31 7.18
CA VAL A 696 15.34 -31.98 6.48
C VAL A 696 15.13 -31.92 4.97
N GLY A 697 16.20 -31.81 4.20
CA GLY A 697 16.06 -31.77 2.75
C GLY A 697 17.13 -30.95 2.07
N TRP A 698 16.89 -30.71 0.79
CA TRP A 698 17.71 -29.84 -0.03
C TRP A 698 17.24 -28.39 0.11
N LYS A 699 18.17 -27.47 0.37
CA LYS A 699 17.89 -26.02 0.46
C LYS A 699 16.77 -25.65 1.45
N PRO A 700 16.68 -26.29 2.64
CA PRO A 700 15.56 -26.06 3.57
C PRO A 700 15.43 -24.58 3.97
N ILE A 701 16.54 -23.84 4.03
CA ILE A 701 16.52 -22.41 4.34
C ILE A 701 15.88 -21.59 3.21
N LEU A 702 16.21 -21.87 1.95
CA LEU A 702 15.53 -21.24 0.82
C LEU A 702 14.04 -21.58 0.82
N GLY A 703 13.67 -22.81 1.19
CA GLY A 703 12.28 -23.22 1.37
C GLY A 703 11.53 -22.40 2.42
N LEU A 704 12.17 -22.05 3.54
CA LEU A 704 11.59 -21.17 4.56
C LEU A 704 11.43 -19.73 4.07
N LEU A 705 12.42 -19.20 3.33
CA LEU A 705 12.42 -17.80 2.87
C LEU A 705 11.57 -17.57 1.61
N GLY A 706 11.33 -18.62 0.82
CA GLY A 706 10.59 -18.57 -0.44
C GLY A 706 11.38 -17.96 -1.62
N SER A 707 12.36 -17.11 -1.36
CA SER A 707 13.23 -16.50 -2.38
C SER A 707 14.56 -16.00 -1.80
N GLY A 708 15.52 -15.68 -2.68
CA GLY A 708 16.81 -15.08 -2.34
C GLY A 708 18.02 -15.96 -2.70
N SER A 709 19.21 -15.56 -2.22
CA SER A 709 20.47 -16.24 -2.51
C SER A 709 21.38 -16.31 -1.28
N TYR A 710 22.09 -17.42 -1.12
CA TYR A 710 23.08 -17.59 -0.07
C TYR A 710 24.30 -16.66 -0.29
N PRO A 711 24.98 -16.21 0.80
CA PRO A 711 24.63 -16.46 2.19
C PRO A 711 23.43 -15.62 2.65
N PHE A 712 22.57 -16.22 3.47
CA PHE A 712 21.50 -15.53 4.17
C PHE A 712 21.99 -15.06 5.53
N LEU A 713 21.63 -13.83 5.90
CA LEU A 713 21.79 -13.28 7.25
C LEU A 713 20.39 -13.08 7.84
N PHE A 714 20.18 -13.55 9.07
CA PHE A 714 18.88 -13.49 9.71
C PHE A 714 18.83 -12.40 10.77
N SER A 715 17.68 -11.74 10.87
CA SER A 715 17.40 -10.69 11.86
C SER A 715 16.26 -11.11 12.79
N PRO A 716 16.17 -10.54 14.00
CA PRO A 716 15.02 -10.69 14.89
C PRO A 716 13.68 -10.51 14.16
N GLY A 717 12.72 -11.37 14.45
CA GLY A 717 11.41 -11.46 13.80
C GLY A 717 11.32 -12.43 12.62
N GLN A 718 12.45 -12.95 12.11
CA GLN A 718 12.45 -13.98 11.05
C GLN A 718 12.45 -15.39 11.64
N MET A 719 11.66 -16.31 11.06
CA MET A 719 11.52 -17.69 11.59
C MET A 719 12.86 -18.45 11.74
N PRO A 720 13.84 -18.37 10.80
CA PRO A 720 15.16 -18.98 11.01
C PRO A 720 15.92 -18.42 12.23
N TYR A 721 15.72 -17.14 12.55
CA TYR A 721 16.33 -16.49 13.71
C TYR A 721 15.62 -16.85 15.03
N GLU A 722 14.28 -16.84 15.01
CA GLU A 722 13.45 -17.03 16.21
C GLU A 722 13.27 -18.50 16.59
N GLU A 723 13.02 -19.37 15.60
CA GLU A 723 12.58 -20.75 15.86
C GLU A 723 13.69 -21.77 15.59
N LEU A 724 14.59 -21.53 14.61
CA LEU A 724 15.77 -22.38 14.34
C LEU A 724 17.04 -21.90 15.06
N HIS A 725 17.03 -20.69 15.63
CA HIS A 725 18.17 -20.10 16.35
C HIS A 725 19.45 -20.01 15.52
N LEU A 726 19.32 -19.53 14.27
CA LEU A 726 20.43 -19.30 13.34
C LEU A 726 20.71 -17.80 13.16
N ASP A 727 21.99 -17.43 13.07
CA ASP A 727 22.41 -16.07 12.66
C ASP A 727 22.54 -15.95 11.13
N ALA A 728 22.90 -17.06 10.48
CA ALA A 728 23.12 -17.09 9.05
C ALA A 728 22.96 -18.50 8.47
N ALA A 729 22.85 -18.58 7.15
CA ALA A 729 22.99 -19.82 6.41
C ALA A 729 23.83 -19.60 5.15
N GLY A 730 24.67 -20.58 4.82
CA GLY A 730 25.42 -20.65 3.58
C GLY A 730 25.03 -21.87 2.77
N GLN A 731 25.58 -21.99 1.55
CA GLN A 731 25.40 -23.17 0.72
C GLN A 731 26.71 -23.55 0.04
N CYS A 732 27.00 -24.84 -0.02
CA CYS A 732 28.11 -25.37 -0.79
C CYS A 732 27.71 -25.48 -2.28
N PRO A 733 28.27 -24.68 -3.20
CA PRO A 733 27.84 -24.67 -4.60
C PRO A 733 28.43 -25.84 -5.42
N THR A 734 29.35 -26.62 -4.85
CA THR A 734 30.09 -27.69 -5.52
C THR A 734 29.69 -29.07 -5.01
N ASN A 735 29.93 -30.11 -5.81
CA ASN A 735 29.71 -31.52 -5.44
C ASN A 735 30.78 -31.99 -4.43
N ASN A 736 30.80 -31.45 -3.21
CA ASN A 736 31.88 -31.69 -2.25
C ASN A 736 31.42 -32.31 -0.92
N PHE A 737 30.11 -32.50 -0.71
CA PHE A 737 29.58 -33.13 0.52
C PHE A 737 29.62 -34.66 0.43
N PHE A 738 30.42 -35.30 1.28
CA PHE A 738 30.55 -36.77 1.40
C PHE A 738 29.68 -37.39 2.48
N GLY A 739 29.16 -36.55 3.37
CA GLY A 739 28.48 -36.96 4.58
C GLY A 739 28.72 -35.95 5.68
N ALA A 740 28.33 -36.31 6.89
CA ALA A 740 28.53 -35.48 8.06
C ALA A 740 29.02 -36.30 9.25
N SER A 741 29.88 -35.69 10.05
CA SER A 741 30.33 -36.26 11.31
C SER A 741 29.39 -35.89 12.46
N GLY A 742 29.07 -36.90 13.26
CA GLY A 742 28.18 -36.82 14.40
C GLY A 742 28.75 -35.99 15.54
N GLN A 743 27.96 -35.05 16.04
CA GLN A 743 28.24 -34.28 17.25
C GLN A 743 27.14 -34.52 18.29
N SER A 744 27.39 -34.21 19.56
CA SER A 744 26.33 -34.25 20.60
C SER A 744 25.60 -35.61 20.73
N GLY A 745 26.32 -36.70 20.47
CA GLY A 745 25.81 -38.08 20.51
C GLY A 745 25.06 -38.53 19.26
N TYR A 746 25.09 -37.77 18.17
CA TYR A 746 24.64 -38.21 16.86
C TYR A 746 25.66 -39.14 16.21
N PRO A 747 25.23 -40.16 15.45
CA PRO A 747 26.13 -40.98 14.66
C PRO A 747 26.58 -40.25 13.39
N ASP A 748 27.71 -40.68 12.82
CA ASP A 748 28.15 -40.26 11.50
C ASP A 748 27.16 -40.72 10.42
N ILE A 749 27.09 -39.96 9.32
CA ILE A 749 26.23 -40.26 8.18
C ILE A 749 26.98 -40.05 6.87
N SER A 750 26.91 -41.03 5.98
CA SER A 750 27.63 -41.08 4.71
C SER A 750 26.66 -41.02 3.53
N ILE A 751 27.14 -40.44 2.42
CA ILE A 751 26.40 -40.39 1.16
C ILE A 751 26.42 -41.75 0.45
N ASP A 752 25.23 -42.21 0.04
CA ASP A 752 25.06 -43.35 -0.83
C ASP A 752 25.21 -42.91 -2.29
N SER A 753 26.44 -43.04 -2.79
CA SER A 753 26.79 -42.69 -4.17
C SER A 753 25.97 -43.42 -5.24
N MET A 754 25.31 -44.54 -4.90
CA MET A 754 24.49 -45.30 -5.85
C MET A 754 23.14 -44.64 -6.10
N LYS A 755 22.68 -43.76 -5.20
CA LYS A 755 21.42 -43.01 -5.33
C LYS A 755 21.59 -41.69 -6.09
N LEU A 756 22.83 -41.22 -6.29
CA LEU A 756 23.12 -39.92 -6.91
C LEU A 756 23.23 -39.97 -8.43
N PHE A 757 22.93 -38.82 -9.08
CA PHE A 757 23.27 -38.63 -10.49
C PHE A 757 24.76 -38.90 -10.73
N ALA A 758 25.10 -39.50 -11.87
CA ALA A 758 26.50 -39.76 -12.23
C ALA A 758 27.33 -38.46 -12.29
N SER A 759 26.72 -37.35 -12.70
CA SER A 759 27.34 -36.00 -12.75
C SER A 759 27.74 -35.45 -11.38
N PHE A 760 27.23 -36.03 -10.29
CA PHE A 760 27.56 -35.62 -8.93
C PHE A 760 28.81 -36.32 -8.40
N HIS A 761 29.36 -37.28 -9.15
CA HIS A 761 30.61 -37.98 -8.81
C HIS A 761 30.62 -38.56 -7.38
N GLY A 762 29.45 -39.03 -6.92
CA GLY A 762 29.26 -39.63 -5.60
C GLY A 762 29.19 -38.64 -4.44
N ARG A 763 28.99 -37.34 -4.68
CA ARG A 763 29.00 -36.28 -3.66
C ARG A 763 27.82 -35.33 -3.86
N LEU A 764 27.17 -34.89 -2.79
CA LEU A 764 26.03 -33.97 -2.91
C LEU A 764 26.49 -32.52 -3.18
N PRO A 765 25.87 -31.80 -4.15
CA PRO A 765 25.92 -30.35 -4.21
C PRO A 765 24.88 -29.68 -3.31
N TYR A 766 24.99 -28.36 -3.15
CA TYR A 766 23.98 -27.49 -2.54
C TYR A 766 23.53 -27.92 -1.13
N ALA A 767 24.41 -28.57 -0.37
CA ALA A 767 24.18 -28.74 1.06
C ALA A 767 24.27 -27.38 1.74
N ASP A 768 23.28 -27.08 2.57
CA ASP A 768 23.22 -25.87 3.37
C ASP A 768 24.12 -26.03 4.60
N VAL A 769 24.85 -24.95 4.89
CA VAL A 769 25.56 -24.78 6.14
C VAL A 769 24.75 -23.84 7.02
N LEU A 770 24.49 -24.27 8.25
CA LEU A 770 23.65 -23.56 9.20
C LEU A 770 24.56 -22.93 10.26
N TYR A 771 24.58 -21.60 10.38
CA TYR A 771 25.42 -20.93 11.39
C TYR A 771 24.58 -20.68 12.64
N PRO A 772 24.71 -21.52 13.69
CA PRO A 772 23.88 -21.38 14.88
C PRO A 772 24.25 -20.13 15.68
N ARG A 773 23.23 -19.46 16.20
CA ARG A 773 23.36 -18.41 17.22
C ARG A 773 23.51 -19.06 18.59
N ASP A 774 22.47 -19.82 18.98
CA ASP A 774 22.37 -20.51 20.28
C ASP A 774 22.05 -22.00 20.14
N ALA A 775 21.77 -22.48 18.92
CA ALA A 775 21.48 -23.89 18.67
C ALA A 775 22.73 -24.77 18.82
N ASP A 776 22.54 -26.01 19.28
CA ASP A 776 23.61 -27.01 19.31
C ASP A 776 23.90 -27.49 17.89
N THR A 777 25.18 -27.58 17.52
CA THR A 777 25.58 -28.31 16.32
C THR A 777 25.50 -29.83 16.59
N VAL A 778 24.81 -30.57 15.71
CA VAL A 778 24.66 -32.02 15.80
C VAL A 778 25.32 -32.78 14.66
N LEU A 779 25.58 -32.11 13.53
CA LEU A 779 26.28 -32.69 12.38
C LEU A 779 27.20 -31.65 11.75
N THR A 780 28.44 -32.04 11.45
CA THR A 780 29.45 -31.19 10.78
C THR A 780 29.83 -31.75 9.41
N PHE A 781 30.03 -30.86 8.45
CA PHE A 781 30.25 -31.16 7.03
C PHE A 781 31.56 -31.92 6.79
N ASN A 782 31.49 -33.07 6.10
CA ASN A 782 32.68 -33.77 5.60
C ASN A 782 32.89 -33.45 4.12
N ALA A 783 33.95 -32.69 3.85
CA ALA A 783 34.25 -32.14 2.53
C ALA A 783 35.38 -32.88 1.81
N ALA A 784 35.54 -32.60 0.52
CA ALA A 784 36.74 -32.99 -0.21
C ALA A 784 37.99 -32.30 0.38
N LEU A 785 39.14 -33.00 0.37
CA LEU A 785 40.41 -32.51 0.88
C LEU A 785 40.73 -31.08 0.39
N GLY A 786 40.91 -30.14 1.32
CA GLY A 786 41.25 -28.74 1.06
C GLY A 786 40.06 -27.80 0.85
N ASP A 787 38.82 -28.26 1.02
CA ASP A 787 37.62 -27.45 0.87
C ASP A 787 37.32 -26.62 2.14
N SER A 788 36.94 -25.36 1.94
CA SER A 788 36.60 -24.39 3.00
C SER A 788 35.33 -24.72 3.80
N PHE A 789 34.54 -25.71 3.39
CA PHE A 789 33.32 -26.15 4.06
C PHE A 789 33.54 -27.26 5.09
N GLN A 790 34.73 -27.88 5.17
CA GLN A 790 35.04 -28.90 6.17
C GLN A 790 34.73 -28.40 7.60
N ASP A 791 34.13 -29.27 8.41
CA ASP A 791 33.74 -29.06 9.81
C ASP A 791 32.66 -27.98 10.05
N LYS A 792 32.11 -27.36 8.99
CA LYS A 792 31.01 -26.41 9.14
C LYS A 792 29.70 -27.10 9.55
N PRO A 793 28.81 -26.46 10.33
CA PRO A 793 27.59 -27.12 10.78
C PRO A 793 26.61 -27.33 9.63
N VAL A 794 26.12 -28.57 9.48
CA VAL A 794 25.09 -28.96 8.49
C VAL A 794 23.86 -29.55 9.16
N GLY A 795 23.92 -29.77 10.47
CA GLY A 795 22.77 -30.12 11.28
C GLY A 795 22.83 -29.38 12.61
N VAL A 796 21.71 -28.80 13.01
CA VAL A 796 21.54 -28.10 14.28
C VAL A 796 20.32 -28.62 15.04
N ARG A 797 20.31 -28.45 16.37
CA ARG A 797 19.12 -28.65 17.19
C ARG A 797 18.91 -27.52 18.19
N TRP A 798 17.66 -27.24 18.49
CA TRP A 798 17.24 -26.35 19.58
C TRP A 798 16.17 -27.03 20.42
N LEU A 799 16.43 -27.19 21.72
CA LEU A 799 15.57 -27.94 22.65
C LEU A 799 15.14 -27.14 23.89
N ALA A 800 15.62 -25.90 24.05
CA ALA A 800 15.43 -25.10 25.27
C ALA A 800 14.22 -24.15 25.20
N GLY A 801 13.58 -24.02 24.03
CA GLY A 801 12.40 -23.18 23.81
C GLY A 801 11.07 -23.89 24.10
N PRO A 802 9.93 -23.19 23.91
CA PRO A 802 8.61 -23.80 23.98
C PRO A 802 8.48 -24.93 22.95
N GLY A 803 8.90 -24.68 21.70
CA GLY A 803 9.02 -25.69 20.65
C GLY A 803 10.42 -26.30 20.59
N LYS A 804 10.52 -27.48 19.96
CA LYS A 804 11.79 -28.17 19.72
C LYS A 804 12.04 -28.32 18.23
N VAL A 805 13.25 -28.05 17.78
CA VAL A 805 13.61 -28.13 16.36
C VAL A 805 14.89 -28.92 16.17
N VAL A 806 14.91 -29.78 15.16
CA VAL A 806 16.13 -30.33 14.55
C VAL A 806 16.10 -29.99 13.06
N SER A 807 17.17 -29.41 12.54
CA SER A 807 17.25 -29.05 11.12
C SER A 807 18.53 -29.54 10.48
N PHE A 808 18.41 -30.20 9.31
CA PHE A 808 19.53 -30.65 8.50
C PHE A 808 19.54 -29.95 7.14
N GLY A 809 20.68 -29.43 6.75
CA GLY A 809 20.92 -28.74 5.48
C GLY A 809 21.14 -29.66 4.28
N PHE A 810 20.80 -30.95 4.39
CA PHE A 810 20.99 -31.92 3.31
C PHE A 810 19.87 -32.98 3.32
N PRO A 811 19.56 -33.58 2.15
CA PRO A 811 18.54 -34.62 2.01
C PRO A 811 18.99 -35.96 2.61
N LEU A 812 18.07 -36.68 3.28
CA LEU A 812 18.39 -37.99 3.87
C LEU A 812 18.27 -39.12 2.86
N TYR A 813 17.40 -39.01 1.85
CA TYR A 813 17.19 -40.10 0.89
C TYR A 813 18.51 -40.58 0.26
N TYR A 814 19.44 -39.67 -0.02
CA TYR A 814 20.73 -39.95 -0.67
C TYR A 814 21.83 -40.41 0.29
N THR A 815 21.50 -40.77 1.53
CA THR A 815 22.43 -41.31 2.51
C THR A 815 22.30 -42.83 2.64
N VAL A 816 23.28 -43.44 3.32
CA VAL A 816 23.23 -44.86 3.68
C VAL A 816 22.08 -45.09 4.67
N GLU A 817 21.10 -45.91 4.29
CA GLU A 817 19.83 -46.08 5.04
C GLU A 817 20.02 -46.49 6.50
N SER A 818 20.96 -47.39 6.79
CA SER A 818 21.23 -47.83 8.16
C SER A 818 21.78 -46.71 9.06
N GLU A 819 22.59 -45.81 8.48
CA GLU A 819 23.16 -44.65 9.18
C GLU A 819 22.10 -43.56 9.35
N ALA A 820 21.33 -43.29 8.30
CA ALA A 820 20.16 -42.40 8.34
C ALA A 820 19.16 -42.81 9.43
N ARG A 821 18.91 -44.12 9.58
CA ARG A 821 18.04 -44.66 10.62
C ARG A 821 18.60 -44.40 12.02
N ALA A 822 19.91 -44.58 12.22
CA ALA A 822 20.54 -44.32 13.50
C ALA A 822 20.44 -42.82 13.87
N VAL A 823 20.63 -41.93 12.90
CA VAL A 823 20.38 -40.49 13.06
C VAL A 823 18.91 -40.22 13.39
N ALA A 824 17.97 -40.80 12.64
CA ALA A 824 16.54 -40.60 12.84
C ALA A 824 16.08 -40.97 14.26
N LEU A 825 16.54 -42.12 14.78
CA LEU A 825 16.23 -42.54 16.15
C LEU A 825 16.76 -41.55 17.19
N LYS A 826 17.94 -40.96 16.95
CA LYS A 826 18.49 -39.92 17.83
C LYS A 826 17.69 -38.62 17.75
N VAL A 827 17.23 -38.22 16.56
CA VAL A 827 16.35 -37.05 16.39
C VAL A 827 15.04 -37.24 17.14
N LEU A 828 14.37 -38.38 16.95
CA LEU A 828 13.12 -38.70 17.64
C LEU A 828 13.29 -38.71 19.17
N ALA A 829 14.43 -39.21 19.66
CA ALA A 829 14.78 -39.15 21.08
C ALA A 829 14.86 -37.71 21.62
N ASP A 830 15.53 -36.81 20.89
CA ASP A 830 15.71 -35.41 21.29
C ASP A 830 14.39 -34.63 21.25
N LEU A 831 13.56 -34.89 20.23
CA LEU A 831 12.21 -34.34 20.14
C LEU A 831 11.30 -34.93 21.23
N GLY A 832 11.58 -36.13 21.73
CA GLY A 832 10.86 -36.78 22.82
C GLY A 832 9.69 -37.63 22.34
N GLU A 833 9.84 -38.24 21.16
CA GLU A 833 8.92 -39.24 20.61
C GLU A 833 9.31 -40.65 21.12
N PRO A 834 8.34 -41.50 21.50
CA PRO A 834 8.63 -42.85 21.96
C PRO A 834 9.05 -43.76 20.80
N TYR A 835 10.21 -44.43 20.88
CA TYR A 835 10.69 -45.40 19.88
C TYR A 835 11.17 -46.71 20.54
N GLY A 836 10.88 -47.87 19.90
CA GLY A 836 11.53 -49.15 20.22
C GLY A 836 10.76 -50.18 21.06
N ILE A 837 9.62 -50.69 20.57
CA ILE A 837 9.10 -52.00 21.01
C ILE A 837 8.94 -52.89 19.77
N GLU A 838 9.91 -53.79 19.54
CA GLU A 838 9.69 -54.94 18.68
C GLU A 838 8.60 -55.85 19.28
N GLU A 839 7.77 -56.43 18.40
CA GLU A 839 6.79 -57.46 18.73
C GLU A 839 7.46 -58.72 19.32
N GLY A 840 7.69 -58.70 20.64
CA GLY A 840 8.05 -59.86 21.43
C GLY A 840 6.91 -60.20 22.38
N ALA A 841 6.08 -61.17 22.00
CA ALA A 841 5.08 -61.88 22.80
C ALA A 841 4.94 -61.43 24.27
N LYS A 842 4.14 -60.39 24.51
CA LYS A 842 3.42 -60.23 25.76
C LYS A 842 1.94 -60.31 25.46
N SER A 843 1.33 -61.35 26.00
CA SER A 843 -0.10 -61.61 25.88
C SER A 843 -0.91 -60.34 26.11
N ARG A 844 -2.05 -60.26 25.42
CA ARG A 844 -3.16 -59.31 25.61
C ARG A 844 -3.64 -59.16 27.08
N ALA A 845 -3.05 -59.90 28.03
CA ALA A 845 -3.31 -59.85 29.46
C ALA A 845 -2.33 -58.95 30.28
N GLU A 846 -1.26 -58.41 29.69
CA GLU A 846 -0.29 -57.52 30.37
C GLU A 846 -0.28 -56.06 29.84
N MET A 847 -1.37 -55.53 29.27
CA MET A 847 -1.57 -54.08 29.28
C MET A 847 -1.63 -53.64 30.75
N LYS A 848 -0.51 -53.16 31.29
CA LYS A 848 -0.45 -52.60 32.65
C LYS A 848 -1.60 -51.59 32.78
N LYS A 849 -2.51 -51.87 33.71
CA LYS A 849 -3.56 -50.95 34.16
C LYS A 849 -2.89 -49.62 34.48
N VAL A 850 -3.03 -48.64 33.60
CA VAL A 850 -2.70 -47.25 33.93
C VAL A 850 -3.57 -46.89 35.13
N LEU A 851 -2.94 -46.54 36.25
CA LEU A 851 -3.63 -46.14 37.45
C LEU A 851 -4.06 -44.67 37.29
N PRO A 852 -5.19 -44.25 37.89
CA PRO A 852 -5.52 -42.83 37.96
C PRO A 852 -4.33 -42.06 38.56
N THR A 853 -3.88 -41.02 37.87
CA THR A 853 -2.67 -40.27 38.25
C THR A 853 -3.04 -38.82 38.47
N VAL A 854 -2.50 -38.19 39.52
CA VAL A 854 -2.70 -36.77 39.79
C VAL A 854 -1.43 -36.02 39.41
N VAL A 855 -1.57 -35.02 38.55
CA VAL A 855 -0.48 -34.15 38.12
C VAL A 855 -0.93 -32.71 38.32
N HIS A 856 -0.18 -31.93 39.11
CA HIS A 856 -0.48 -30.52 39.43
C HIS A 856 -1.95 -30.25 39.86
N GLY A 857 -2.51 -31.17 40.65
CA GLY A 857 -3.88 -31.05 41.17
C GLY A 857 -4.98 -31.45 40.18
N VAL A 858 -4.63 -32.05 39.05
CA VAL A 858 -5.57 -32.62 38.07
C VAL A 858 -5.48 -34.15 38.12
N LEU A 859 -6.61 -34.80 38.37
CA LEU A 859 -6.77 -36.25 38.34
C LEU A 859 -7.07 -36.71 36.90
N TYR A 860 -6.18 -37.51 36.33
CA TYR A 860 -6.33 -38.10 35.01
C TYR A 860 -6.87 -39.52 35.13
N LEU A 861 -8.00 -39.78 34.48
CA LEU A 861 -8.53 -41.13 34.29
C LEU A 861 -8.01 -41.72 32.97
N PRO A 862 -7.51 -42.98 32.98
CA PRO A 862 -7.05 -43.62 31.75
C PRO A 862 -8.19 -43.78 30.74
N PRO A 863 -7.89 -43.65 29.43
CA PRO A 863 -8.86 -43.96 28.39
C PRO A 863 -9.03 -45.48 28.31
N SER A 864 -10.01 -46.05 29.00
CA SER A 864 -10.50 -47.39 28.68
C SER A 864 -11.61 -47.26 27.64
N SER A 865 -11.39 -47.84 26.47
CA SER A 865 -12.31 -47.86 25.33
C SER A 865 -13.77 -48.07 25.76
N LEU A 866 -14.63 -47.13 25.38
CA LEU A 866 -16.10 -47.19 25.44
C LEU A 866 -16.68 -47.65 26.80
N ARG A 867 -16.74 -46.75 27.81
CA ARG A 867 -17.74 -46.90 28.88
C ARG A 867 -18.56 -45.61 29.04
N LEU A 868 -19.84 -45.72 28.70
CA LEU A 868 -20.91 -44.70 28.82
C LEU A 868 -21.40 -44.53 30.28
N HIS A 869 -20.55 -44.68 31.29
CA HIS A 869 -20.99 -44.69 32.70
C HIS A 869 -20.27 -43.65 33.56
N PRO A 870 -21.01 -42.92 34.41
CA PRO A 870 -20.42 -41.93 35.30
C PRO A 870 -19.55 -42.61 36.37
N SER A 871 -18.36 -42.05 36.57
CA SER A 871 -17.42 -42.46 37.62
C SER A 871 -17.46 -41.45 38.76
N TYR A 872 -17.14 -41.86 39.98
CA TYR A 872 -17.17 -40.97 41.14
C TYR A 872 -15.93 -41.10 41.99
N LEU A 873 -15.51 -39.97 42.57
CA LEU A 873 -14.50 -39.93 43.60
C LEU A 873 -15.17 -40.03 44.98
N LEU A 874 -14.72 -40.99 45.78
CA LEU A 874 -15.21 -41.26 47.14
C LEU A 874 -14.13 -40.91 48.17
N SER A 875 -14.53 -40.38 49.32
CA SER A 875 -13.68 -40.26 50.50
C SER A 875 -13.50 -41.62 51.19
N VAL A 876 -12.59 -41.69 52.18
CA VAL A 876 -12.28 -42.95 52.91
C VAL A 876 -13.49 -43.52 53.65
N ASP A 877 -14.42 -42.69 54.10
CA ASP A 877 -15.70 -43.08 54.72
C ASP A 877 -16.80 -43.45 53.69
N GLY A 878 -16.47 -43.43 52.39
CA GLY A 878 -17.34 -43.91 51.31
C GLY A 878 -18.35 -42.88 50.77
N ARG A 879 -18.25 -41.61 51.16
CA ARG A 879 -19.10 -40.53 50.63
C ARG A 879 -18.63 -40.07 49.25
N ARG A 880 -19.56 -39.75 48.34
CA ARG A 880 -19.21 -39.09 47.07
C ARG A 880 -18.73 -37.67 47.33
N VAL A 881 -17.59 -37.35 46.74
CA VAL A 881 -16.93 -36.04 46.85
C VAL A 881 -16.99 -35.31 45.51
N MET A 882 -16.91 -36.04 44.40
CA MET A 882 -16.91 -35.46 43.05
C MET A 882 -17.43 -36.47 42.02
N SER A 883 -18.16 -36.00 41.02
CA SER A 883 -18.43 -36.76 39.78
C SER A 883 -17.25 -36.61 38.84
N LEU A 884 -16.81 -37.71 38.25
CA LEU A 884 -15.65 -37.75 37.37
C LEU A 884 -16.08 -37.94 35.92
N HIS A 885 -15.38 -37.26 35.02
CA HIS A 885 -15.55 -37.33 33.57
C HIS A 885 -14.34 -38.03 32.93
N PRO A 886 -14.48 -38.63 31.74
CA PRO A 886 -13.34 -39.17 31.00
C PRO A 886 -12.25 -38.10 30.80
N GLY A 887 -10.99 -38.47 31.04
CA GLY A 887 -9.85 -37.54 30.93
C GLY A 887 -9.53 -36.81 32.24
N ALA A 888 -9.38 -35.47 32.16
CA ALA A 888 -8.88 -34.63 33.24
C ALA A 888 -9.99 -34.13 34.18
N ASN A 889 -9.77 -34.23 35.50
CA ASN A 889 -10.70 -33.78 36.52
C ASN A 889 -9.94 -32.91 37.55
N ASP A 890 -10.35 -31.66 37.75
CA ASP A 890 -9.70 -30.77 38.70
C ASP A 890 -10.01 -31.18 40.15
N VAL A 891 -8.97 -31.54 40.91
CA VAL A 891 -9.07 -31.96 42.31
C VAL A 891 -8.37 -30.99 43.27
N ARG A 892 -7.95 -29.80 42.80
CA ARG A 892 -7.24 -28.78 43.62
C ARG A 892 -8.07 -28.26 44.79
N GLY A 893 -9.40 -28.31 44.68
CA GLY A 893 -10.32 -27.93 45.75
C GLY A 893 -10.48 -28.97 46.87
N LEU A 894 -9.88 -30.16 46.73
CA LEU A 894 -10.00 -31.25 47.71
C LEU A 894 -8.82 -31.28 48.68
N ALA A 895 -9.10 -31.66 49.93
CA ALA A 895 -8.05 -31.80 50.95
C ALA A 895 -7.07 -32.93 50.58
N PRO A 896 -5.76 -32.80 50.90
CA PRO A 896 -4.81 -33.90 50.75
C PRO A 896 -5.27 -35.12 51.56
N GLY A 897 -5.20 -36.30 50.94
CA GLY A 897 -5.74 -37.51 51.56
C GLY A 897 -5.91 -38.66 50.58
N VAL A 898 -6.42 -39.78 51.08
CA VAL A 898 -6.74 -40.96 50.28
C VAL A 898 -8.18 -40.88 49.79
N TYR A 899 -8.38 -41.09 48.50
CA TYR A 899 -9.67 -41.14 47.84
C TYR A 899 -9.79 -42.44 47.03
N PHE A 900 -11.00 -42.77 46.61
CA PHE A 900 -11.28 -43.96 45.83
C PHE A 900 -12.13 -43.63 44.61
N VAL A 901 -11.69 -44.06 43.43
CA VAL A 901 -12.49 -43.98 42.21
C VAL A 901 -13.37 -45.23 42.13
N ARG A 902 -14.67 -45.01 41.93
CA ARG A 902 -15.67 -46.08 41.77
C ARG A 902 -16.59 -45.79 40.58
N ASP A 903 -16.76 -46.78 39.72
CA ASP A 903 -17.74 -46.77 38.62
C ASP A 903 -19.15 -47.08 39.17
N GLU A 904 -20.21 -46.55 38.56
CA GLU A 904 -21.57 -46.83 39.02
C GLU A 904 -21.96 -48.33 38.87
N PRO A 905 -22.68 -48.95 39.83
CA PRO A 905 -23.08 -50.36 39.75
C PRO A 905 -24.08 -50.64 38.62
N GLN A 906 -23.83 -51.67 37.80
CA GLN A 906 -24.86 -52.26 36.95
C GLN A 906 -25.81 -53.12 37.81
N ALA A 907 -27.12 -52.93 37.66
CA ALA A 907 -28.16 -53.66 38.40
C ALA A 907 -28.16 -55.20 38.18
N ALA A 908 -27.33 -55.74 37.27
CA ALA A 908 -27.32 -57.17 36.93
C ALA A 908 -25.94 -57.86 36.97
N SER A 909 -24.87 -57.21 37.46
CA SER A 909 -23.52 -57.80 37.49
C SER A 909 -23.09 -58.16 38.91
N LEU A 910 -23.05 -59.46 39.24
CA LEU A 910 -22.47 -60.02 40.47
C LEU A 910 -20.92 -60.02 40.48
N LYS A 911 -20.25 -59.40 39.51
CA LYS A 911 -18.78 -59.28 39.52
C LYS A 911 -18.34 -58.13 40.44
N PRO A 912 -17.39 -58.37 41.36
CA PRO A 912 -16.86 -57.31 42.22
C PRO A 912 -16.23 -56.20 41.35
N GLN A 913 -16.73 -54.98 41.49
CA GLN A 913 -16.22 -53.81 40.77
C GLN A 913 -14.85 -53.39 41.32
N ALA A 914 -13.94 -53.03 40.42
CA ALA A 914 -12.59 -52.61 40.80
C ALA A 914 -12.62 -51.22 41.43
N ILE A 915 -12.37 -51.13 42.75
CA ILE A 915 -12.15 -49.86 43.45
C ILE A 915 -10.68 -49.47 43.27
N ARG A 916 -10.40 -48.24 42.83
CA ARG A 916 -9.02 -47.75 42.61
C ARG A 916 -8.67 -46.68 43.63
N LYS A 917 -7.60 -46.88 44.39
CA LYS A 917 -7.07 -45.91 45.36
C LYS A 917 -6.37 -44.76 44.63
N VAL A 918 -6.66 -43.52 45.02
CA VAL A 918 -6.00 -42.29 44.59
C VAL A 918 -5.47 -41.57 45.83
N VAL A 919 -4.25 -41.05 45.77
CA VAL A 919 -3.68 -40.27 46.86
C VAL A 919 -3.51 -38.84 46.37
N LEU A 920 -4.20 -37.89 47.00
CA LEU A 920 -3.99 -36.47 46.79
C LEU A 920 -2.91 -36.00 47.75
N THR A 921 -1.76 -35.57 47.24
CA THR A 921 -0.72 -34.89 48.02
C THR A 921 -0.78 -33.39 47.74
N LYS A 922 -0.29 -32.61 48.69
CA LYS A 922 -0.24 -31.14 48.58
C LYS A 922 0.91 -30.70 47.69
#